data_AF-A0A0G4EUQ3-F1
#
_entry.id   AF-A0A0G4EUQ3-F1
#
_cell.length_a   1.000
_cell.length_b   1.000
_cell.length_c   1.000
_cell.angle_alpha   90.00
_cell.angle_beta   90.00
_cell.angle_gamma   90.00
#
_symmetry.space_group_name_H-M   'P 1'
#
loop_
_entity.id
_entity.type
_entity.pdbx_description
1 polymer ?
#
loop_
_entity_poly.entity_id
_entity_poly.type
_entity_poly.pdbx_seq_one_letter_code
_entity_poly.pdbx_strand_id
1 'polypeptide(L)'
;MHSCTGCGKDDAGDAAEEEHSGIGQAEELDLDSVDRDDQQQQQGEMAHEMADGEKGPQAANENESENDGDDDDRGDDIDDRDLDDDYNDYEKEGHPLSGLADPTVPVPDGHIGLDELEARFPEGTSDATRELSRCIIGRRFTSAREVTDLIRQQGADPDVMTGLVARGSTNIPTVFGYPLLAIAIDNKSGYTIRTVKAEDDDGAVPRLVALPHWSSDELQAAVLTALLDGGADPNLEADGSVWTPIRLATACGNQTAFDILMARPNIDLRAADECMVMQLPRPLRPPPPQYLELLLSLYERLVARDPTLATEERYGLNLVHQAAEVAGGHYPQSFIDSYLDLIRMKGTDMTVGAGIGWTPLHYAAAYGSPPVADYLCRKLPADQIDGHDGLGDTPLAIAERQLDWHTQQLQDPDTPEPDKERCRAEIPNLKLTIRSLLRAGADINLIPTGTEEDRRQRQLVLTEYATVLNELPAAVMSAVNAALAPHRQLAALLAPWLAVRPLEAPIFGWRIASYLVDMNAAQEAISEAIGVRHSDMARRVCAAAEHFVKSAVYQASSNREVVGGTADVGGQVVRLPQLQCFVLEGLDSRPREAVHTRGHLGLREVVHRARMDEAAKWGLADGAVVKGFNTHLGDADCQFTWQQLGAALQ
;
A
#
# COMPACT_ATOMS: atom_id res chain seq x y z
N MET A 1 -13.54 -28.86 37.58
CA MET A 1 -14.56 -29.63 38.32
C MET A 1 -15.02 -28.81 39.52
N HIS A 2 -16.34 -28.82 39.75
CA HIS A 2 -17.11 -28.17 40.84
C HIS A 2 -17.75 -26.80 40.50
N SER A 3 -18.99 -26.97 40.02
CA SER A 3 -20.16 -26.08 39.96
C SER A 3 -20.62 -25.61 41.34
N CYS A 4 -21.35 -24.47 41.39
CA CYS A 4 -22.65 -24.26 42.08
C CYS A 4 -23.02 -22.75 41.99
N THR A 5 -23.90 -22.28 41.10
CA THR A 5 -25.38 -22.15 41.17
C THR A 5 -25.98 -21.53 42.45
N GLY A 6 -26.53 -20.31 42.31
CA GLY A 6 -27.99 -20.09 42.32
C GLY A 6 -28.72 -19.72 43.64
N CYS A 7 -29.29 -18.51 43.68
CA CYS A 7 -30.52 -18.08 44.38
C CYS A 7 -30.97 -16.76 43.69
N GLY A 8 -32.21 -16.48 43.26
CA GLY A 8 -33.50 -17.15 43.38
C GLY A 8 -34.59 -16.13 43.76
N LYS A 9 -35.69 -16.12 42.98
CA LYS A 9 -37.05 -15.54 43.20
C LYS A 9 -37.32 -14.13 42.67
N ASP A 10 -38.39 -13.77 41.95
CA ASP A 10 -39.71 -14.33 41.51
C ASP A 10 -40.80 -13.34 41.97
N ASP A 11 -41.66 -12.89 41.04
CA ASP A 11 -43.09 -12.52 41.18
C ASP A 11 -43.58 -12.08 39.77
N ALA A 12 -44.24 -12.94 38.98
CA ALA A 12 -45.71 -13.18 38.87
C ALA A 12 -46.52 -11.93 38.43
N GLY A 13 -47.35 -11.95 37.37
CA GLY A 13 -47.85 -13.08 36.56
C GLY A 13 -48.80 -12.68 35.41
N ASP A 14 -49.27 -13.73 34.71
CA ASP A 14 -50.46 -13.95 33.85
C ASP A 14 -50.84 -12.98 32.71
N ALA A 15 -50.92 -13.36 31.41
CA ALA A 15 -51.59 -14.47 30.69
C ALA A 15 -52.95 -14.06 30.09
N ALA A 16 -53.06 -14.08 28.75
CA ALA A 16 -54.21 -14.58 27.97
C ALA A 16 -53.90 -14.59 26.46
N GLU A 17 -53.98 -15.79 25.90
CA GLU A 17 -54.02 -16.12 24.47
C GLU A 17 -55.41 -15.82 23.88
N GLU A 18 -55.52 -15.57 22.56
CA GLU A 18 -56.25 -16.46 21.65
C GLU A 18 -56.21 -15.99 20.18
N GLU A 19 -56.16 -17.00 19.31
CA GLU A 19 -56.12 -16.98 17.84
C GLU A 19 -57.47 -16.62 17.19
N HIS A 20 -57.46 -16.17 15.92
CA HIS A 20 -58.17 -16.86 14.81
C HIS A 20 -58.03 -16.15 13.44
N SER A 21 -57.46 -16.89 12.47
CA SER A 21 -57.97 -17.28 11.13
C SER A 21 -58.94 -16.39 10.31
N GLY A 22 -58.65 -16.27 9.00
CA GLY A 22 -59.65 -16.12 7.90
C GLY A 22 -59.30 -15.03 6.87
N ILE A 23 -58.63 -15.31 5.73
CA ILE A 23 -59.15 -15.71 4.39
C ILE A 23 -60.17 -14.74 3.74
N GLY A 24 -59.84 -14.25 2.53
CA GLY A 24 -60.75 -13.73 1.49
C GLY A 24 -60.23 -12.41 0.87
N GLN A 25 -59.53 -12.40 -0.28
CA GLN A 25 -59.98 -12.42 -1.69
C GLN A 25 -60.81 -11.20 -2.16
N ALA A 26 -60.52 -10.83 -3.44
CA ALA A 26 -61.22 -9.91 -4.35
C ALA A 26 -60.97 -8.40 -4.14
N GLU A 27 -60.76 -7.55 -5.15
CA GLU A 27 -60.91 -7.67 -6.61
C GLU A 27 -60.19 -6.48 -7.26
N GLU A 28 -59.42 -6.74 -8.33
CA GLU A 28 -59.09 -5.77 -9.38
C GLU A 28 -60.36 -5.45 -10.18
N LEU A 29 -60.53 -4.18 -10.57
CA LEU A 29 -61.36 -3.82 -11.72
C LEU A 29 -60.62 -2.77 -12.56
N ASP A 30 -60.31 -3.23 -13.78
CA ASP A 30 -59.93 -2.50 -14.97
C ASP A 30 -60.89 -1.36 -15.33
N LEU A 31 -60.41 -0.38 -16.11
CA LEU A 31 -60.72 -0.27 -17.55
C LEU A 31 -60.31 1.11 -18.11
N ASP A 32 -59.54 1.05 -19.21
CA ASP A 32 -59.74 1.79 -20.48
C ASP A 32 -59.61 3.33 -20.50
N SER A 33 -59.03 4.00 -21.50
CA SER A 33 -58.46 3.64 -22.82
C SER A 33 -58.10 4.95 -23.56
N VAL A 34 -57.14 4.93 -24.51
CA VAL A 34 -57.18 5.60 -25.85
C VAL A 34 -57.07 7.16 -25.88
N ASP A 35 -56.35 7.91 -26.72
CA ASP A 35 -55.78 7.86 -28.10
C ASP A 35 -54.56 8.83 -28.15
N ARG A 36 -53.42 8.56 -28.83
CA ARG A 36 -53.05 8.76 -30.26
C ARG A 36 -52.95 10.20 -30.81
N ASP A 37 -51.73 10.46 -31.29
CA ASP A 37 -51.31 11.05 -32.57
C ASP A 37 -51.23 12.57 -32.84
N ASP A 38 -50.05 12.89 -33.39
CA ASP A 38 -49.73 13.80 -34.50
C ASP A 38 -49.38 15.30 -34.30
N GLN A 39 -48.07 15.55 -34.43
CA GLN A 39 -47.40 16.28 -35.52
C GLN A 39 -47.68 17.78 -35.81
N GLN A 40 -46.52 18.46 -35.98
CA GLN A 40 -46.18 19.52 -36.96
C GLN A 40 -46.29 21.01 -36.57
N GLN A 41 -45.09 21.61 -36.44
CA GLN A 41 -44.54 22.76 -37.20
C GLN A 41 -45.33 24.07 -37.33
N GLN A 42 -44.68 25.17 -36.90
CA GLN A 42 -44.51 26.48 -37.56
C GLN A 42 -43.62 27.34 -36.61
N GLN A 43 -42.36 27.68 -36.89
CA GLN A 43 -41.81 28.70 -37.82
C GLN A 43 -42.47 30.09 -37.80
N GLY A 44 -41.62 31.11 -37.62
CA GLY A 44 -41.89 32.56 -37.67
C GLY A 44 -40.82 33.32 -36.85
N GLU A 45 -39.61 33.53 -37.37
CA GLU A 45 -39.18 34.77 -38.08
C GLU A 45 -39.35 36.08 -37.30
N MET A 46 -38.23 36.71 -36.94
CA MET A 46 -38.03 38.13 -37.23
C MET A 46 -36.54 38.44 -37.40
N ALA A 47 -36.20 38.92 -38.59
CA ALA A 47 -34.91 39.41 -39.03
C ALA A 47 -34.74 40.90 -38.70
N HIS A 48 -33.49 41.34 -38.58
CA HIS A 48 -32.94 42.45 -39.38
C HIS A 48 -31.40 42.27 -39.39
N GLU A 49 -30.73 42.00 -40.52
CA GLU A 49 -30.36 42.94 -41.62
C GLU A 49 -29.40 44.04 -41.12
N MET A 50 -28.25 44.36 -41.73
CA MET A 50 -27.69 44.27 -43.09
C MET A 50 -26.15 44.44 -42.96
N ALA A 51 -25.32 43.64 -43.65
CA ALA A 51 -24.75 43.87 -45.00
C ALA A 51 -23.49 44.79 -44.95
N ASP A 52 -22.42 44.65 -45.73
CA ASP A 52 -22.02 43.94 -46.96
C ASP A 52 -20.47 43.87 -46.93
N GLY A 53 -19.72 43.07 -47.69
CA GLY A 53 -20.04 42.20 -48.81
C GLY A 53 -18.77 41.54 -49.39
N GLU A 54 -19.02 40.43 -50.09
CA GLU A 54 -18.35 39.90 -51.29
C GLU A 54 -16.81 39.78 -51.40
N LYS A 55 -16.30 38.54 -51.44
CA LYS A 55 -15.94 37.75 -52.67
C LYS A 55 -15.03 36.57 -52.33
N GLY A 56 -15.38 35.36 -52.77
CA GLY A 56 -14.41 34.29 -53.03
C GLY A 56 -13.70 34.51 -54.39
N PRO A 57 -12.87 33.57 -54.93
CA PRO A 57 -12.76 32.17 -54.53
C PRO A 57 -11.32 31.54 -54.57
N GLN A 58 -11.25 30.25 -54.23
CA GLN A 58 -10.40 29.19 -54.83
C GLN A 58 -8.89 29.05 -54.51
N ALA A 59 -8.58 27.81 -54.09
CA ALA A 59 -7.55 26.89 -54.60
C ALA A 59 -6.14 26.85 -53.99
N ALA A 60 -5.85 25.64 -53.48
CA ALA A 60 -4.69 24.78 -53.76
C ALA A 60 -3.33 25.03 -53.06
N ASN A 61 -2.81 23.87 -52.63
CA ASN A 61 -1.42 23.43 -52.51
C ASN A 61 -0.54 23.95 -51.36
N GLU A 62 -0.14 22.96 -50.54
CA GLU A 62 1.25 22.51 -50.39
C GLU A 62 2.34 23.58 -50.61
N ASN A 63 3.04 23.98 -49.55
CA ASN A 63 4.43 23.58 -49.40
C ASN A 63 5.04 24.09 -48.09
N GLU A 64 5.96 23.25 -47.62
CA GLU A 64 7.07 23.50 -46.71
C GLU A 64 7.74 24.87 -46.90
N SER A 65 8.09 25.53 -45.79
CA SER A 65 9.48 25.94 -45.53
C SER A 65 9.60 26.72 -44.22
N GLU A 66 10.60 26.34 -43.45
CA GLU A 66 11.26 27.09 -42.37
C GLU A 66 11.47 28.58 -42.71
N ASN A 67 11.33 29.47 -41.72
CA ASN A 67 12.31 30.52 -41.45
C ASN A 67 12.09 31.19 -40.08
N ASP A 68 13.15 31.19 -39.29
CA ASP A 68 13.73 32.27 -38.47
C ASP A 68 12.87 33.47 -37.99
N GLY A 69 12.98 33.72 -36.68
CA GLY A 69 13.47 34.97 -36.09
C GLY A 69 12.72 36.27 -36.42
N ASP A 70 12.03 36.83 -35.42
CA ASP A 70 12.53 38.00 -34.68
C ASP A 70 11.44 38.57 -33.76
N ASP A 71 11.85 38.78 -32.50
CA ASP A 71 11.58 39.91 -31.62
C ASP A 71 10.27 40.69 -31.77
N ASP A 72 9.43 40.62 -30.72
CA ASP A 72 8.67 41.76 -30.26
C ASP A 72 8.88 41.94 -28.75
N ASP A 73 9.86 42.79 -28.48
CA ASP A 73 10.18 43.45 -27.23
C ASP A 73 8.96 44.24 -26.73
N ARG A 74 8.35 43.77 -25.63
CA ARG A 74 7.50 44.61 -24.77
C ARG A 74 7.95 44.43 -23.34
N GLY A 75 8.91 45.27 -22.98
CA GLY A 75 9.18 45.62 -21.60
C GLY A 75 7.91 46.13 -20.94
N ASP A 76 7.45 45.37 -19.97
CA ASP A 76 6.83 45.94 -18.80
C ASP A 76 7.87 45.82 -17.68
N ASP A 77 8.36 46.99 -17.27
CA ASP A 77 9.18 47.22 -16.10
C ASP A 77 8.50 46.57 -14.88
N ILE A 78 8.89 45.34 -14.55
CA ILE A 78 8.69 44.83 -13.20
C ILE A 78 9.75 45.55 -12.39
N ASP A 79 9.31 46.57 -11.65
CA ASP A 79 10.05 47.18 -10.55
C ASP A 79 10.89 46.10 -9.87
N ASP A 80 12.21 46.23 -10.02
CA ASP A 80 13.21 45.70 -9.10
C ASP A 80 12.94 46.31 -7.72
N ARG A 81 11.84 45.89 -7.09
CA ARG A 81 11.74 45.92 -5.65
C ARG A 81 12.74 44.89 -5.18
N ASP A 82 13.92 45.39 -4.86
CA ASP A 82 14.81 44.87 -3.84
C ASP A 82 14.02 43.89 -2.95
N LEU A 83 14.10 42.60 -3.26
CA LEU A 83 13.71 41.55 -2.33
C LEU A 83 14.84 41.57 -1.31
N ASP A 84 14.72 42.51 -0.37
CA ASP A 84 15.66 42.72 0.70
C ASP A 84 15.99 41.37 1.39
N ASP A 85 17.29 41.15 1.52
CA ASP A 85 18.05 40.08 2.17
C ASP A 85 17.68 39.79 3.66
N ASP A 86 16.39 39.66 4.04
CA ASP A 86 15.98 39.66 5.46
C ASP A 86 15.04 38.50 5.87
N TYR A 87 15.42 37.25 5.57
CA TYR A 87 14.71 36.04 6.04
C TYR A 87 15.56 35.08 6.88
N ASN A 88 16.63 35.58 7.51
CA ASN A 88 17.43 34.75 8.41
C ASN A 88 17.65 35.49 9.74
N ASP A 89 16.64 35.43 10.62
CA ASP A 89 16.68 35.91 12.01
C ASP A 89 17.70 35.14 12.89
N TYR A 90 18.60 34.35 12.29
CA TYR A 90 19.62 33.57 12.95
C TYR A 90 21.00 34.22 12.87
N GLU A 91 21.80 33.99 13.92
CA GLU A 91 23.20 34.38 13.96
C GLU A 91 23.98 33.82 12.76
N LYS A 92 24.75 34.68 12.07
CA LYS A 92 25.62 34.28 10.95
C LYS A 92 26.76 33.35 11.37
N GLU A 93 27.30 33.55 12.58
CA GLU A 93 28.34 32.69 13.13
C GLU A 93 27.71 31.48 13.84
N GLY A 94 28.04 30.27 13.37
CA GLY A 94 27.65 29.03 14.00
C GLY A 94 28.48 28.72 15.24
N HIS A 95 27.88 28.00 16.20
CA HIS A 95 28.54 27.54 17.41
C HIS A 95 28.94 26.07 17.26
N PRO A 96 30.23 25.71 17.18
CA PRO A 96 30.67 24.35 16.93
C PRO A 96 30.19 23.34 17.97
N LEU A 97 29.65 22.21 17.52
CA LEU A 97 29.15 21.13 18.39
C LEU A 97 30.17 19.99 18.59
N SER A 98 31.35 20.10 17.97
CA SER A 98 32.42 19.10 18.14
C SER A 98 32.89 18.96 19.57
N GLY A 99 33.22 17.72 19.96
CA GLY A 99 33.69 17.40 21.31
C GLY A 99 32.59 17.37 22.38
N LEU A 100 31.33 17.56 21.99
CA LEU A 100 30.19 17.35 22.89
C LEU A 100 29.78 15.87 22.98
N ALA A 101 29.96 15.10 21.89
CA ALA A 101 29.69 13.67 21.86
C ALA A 101 30.89 12.84 22.31
N ASP A 102 30.61 11.62 22.77
CA ASP A 102 31.63 10.59 22.92
C ASP A 102 32.03 10.10 21.51
N PRO A 103 33.32 10.24 21.09
CA PRO A 103 33.78 9.85 19.76
C PRO A 103 33.72 8.33 19.50
N THR A 104 33.42 7.53 20.54
CA THR A 104 33.23 6.08 20.40
C THR A 104 31.85 5.69 19.87
N VAL A 105 30.88 6.61 19.85
CA VAL A 105 29.54 6.36 19.31
C VAL A 105 29.59 6.48 17.78
N PRO A 106 29.38 5.39 17.03
CA PRO A 106 29.44 5.44 15.57
C PRO A 106 28.25 6.21 15.01
N VAL A 107 28.53 7.10 14.05
CA VAL A 107 27.51 7.78 13.25
C VAL A 107 27.02 6.82 12.17
N PRO A 108 25.70 6.59 12.02
CA PRO A 108 25.17 5.75 10.96
C PRO A 108 25.52 6.27 9.56
N ASP A 109 25.71 5.36 8.61
CA ASP A 109 25.97 5.72 7.21
C ASP A 109 24.90 6.69 6.67
N GLY A 110 25.34 7.71 5.94
CA GLY A 110 24.47 8.76 5.38
C GLY A 110 24.00 9.81 6.40
N HIS A 111 24.43 9.73 7.66
CA HIS A 111 24.16 10.75 8.68
C HIS A 111 25.43 11.52 9.04
N ILE A 112 25.24 12.71 9.61
CA ILE A 112 26.30 13.47 10.28
C ILE A 112 26.09 13.50 11.79
N GLY A 113 27.20 13.40 12.50
CA GLY A 113 27.26 13.54 13.95
C GLY A 113 27.67 14.96 14.38
N LEU A 114 27.82 15.16 15.68
CA LEU A 114 28.10 16.48 16.27
C LEU A 114 29.41 17.12 15.80
N ASP A 115 30.40 16.33 15.38
CA ASP A 115 31.69 16.84 14.92
C ASP A 115 31.62 17.58 13.57
N GLU A 116 30.58 17.30 12.78
CA GLU A 116 30.30 17.96 11.51
C GLU A 116 29.17 18.99 11.62
N LEU A 117 28.74 19.32 12.85
CA LEU A 117 27.61 20.23 13.09
C LEU A 117 28.02 21.50 13.84
N GLU A 118 27.24 22.53 13.58
CA GLU A 118 27.22 23.80 14.29
C GLU A 118 25.77 24.16 14.64
N ALA A 119 25.56 24.72 15.82
CA ALA A 119 24.27 25.25 16.22
C ALA A 119 24.18 26.73 15.85
N ARG A 120 23.08 27.15 15.23
CA ARG A 120 22.73 28.56 15.03
C ARG A 120 21.53 28.91 15.88
N PHE A 121 21.54 30.13 16.43
CA PHE A 121 20.49 30.61 17.33
C PHE A 121 19.85 31.87 16.76
N PRO A 122 18.57 32.14 17.10
CA PRO A 122 17.95 33.41 16.77
C PRO A 122 18.78 34.58 17.32
N GLU A 123 18.79 35.71 16.61
CA GLU A 123 19.49 36.90 17.05
C GLU A 123 19.03 37.34 18.45
N GLY A 124 19.98 37.71 19.31
CA GLY A 124 19.68 38.12 20.69
C GLY A 124 19.48 36.97 21.69
N THR A 125 19.71 35.71 21.29
CA THR A 125 19.69 34.55 22.20
C THR A 125 20.71 34.74 23.35
N SER A 126 20.28 34.48 24.60
CA SER A 126 21.14 34.63 25.78
C SER A 126 22.17 33.51 25.92
N ASP A 127 23.31 33.77 26.57
CA ASP A 127 24.35 32.76 26.80
C ASP A 127 23.83 31.52 27.55
N ALA A 128 22.94 31.73 28.53
CA ALA A 128 22.30 30.63 29.27
C ALA A 128 21.44 29.74 28.35
N THR A 129 20.77 30.34 27.36
CA THR A 129 19.96 29.62 26.37
C THR A 129 20.84 28.86 25.38
N ARG A 130 21.95 29.46 24.91
CA ARG A 130 22.95 28.77 24.08
C ARG A 130 23.57 27.58 24.83
N GLU A 131 23.88 27.76 26.12
CA GLU A 131 24.40 26.69 26.99
C GLU A 131 23.38 25.56 27.16
N LEU A 132 22.13 25.89 27.48
CA LEU A 132 21.03 24.92 27.59
C LEU A 132 20.92 24.08 26.32
N SER A 133 20.85 24.73 25.16
CA SER A 133 20.72 24.06 23.87
C SER A 133 21.89 23.13 23.56
N ARG A 134 23.14 23.62 23.69
CA ARG A 134 24.34 22.82 23.46
C ARG A 134 24.43 21.62 24.40
N CYS A 135 24.01 21.77 25.66
CA CYS A 135 23.97 20.66 26.62
C CYS A 135 22.89 19.63 26.28
N ILE A 136 21.74 20.02 25.71
CA ILE A 136 20.72 19.11 25.20
C ILE A 136 21.24 18.36 23.97
N ILE A 137 21.77 19.07 22.97
CA ILE A 137 22.28 18.47 21.73
C ILE A 137 23.40 17.47 22.04
N GLY A 138 24.32 17.86 22.92
CA GLY A 138 25.43 17.02 23.36
C GLY A 138 25.08 15.95 24.39
N ARG A 139 23.84 15.92 24.89
CA ARG A 139 23.40 15.03 25.99
C ARG A 139 24.31 15.09 27.21
N ARG A 140 24.70 16.32 27.58
CA ARG A 140 25.71 16.60 28.61
C ARG A 140 25.15 16.67 30.02
N PHE A 141 23.84 16.83 30.18
CA PHE A 141 23.21 16.86 31.49
C PHE A 141 23.31 15.51 32.19
N THR A 142 23.63 15.56 33.48
CA THR A 142 23.64 14.37 34.34
C THR A 142 22.43 14.32 35.26
N SER A 143 21.70 15.42 35.36
CA SER A 143 20.54 15.59 36.25
C SER A 143 19.59 16.66 35.73
N ALA A 144 18.29 16.44 35.91
CA ALA A 144 17.23 17.43 35.62
C ALA A 144 17.36 18.74 36.41
N ARG A 145 18.11 18.73 37.53
CA ARG A 145 18.36 19.96 38.30
C ARG A 145 19.17 20.97 37.51
N GLU A 146 20.16 20.52 36.74
CA GLU A 146 21.00 21.39 35.91
C GLU A 146 20.16 22.13 34.86
N VAL A 147 19.22 21.40 34.23
CA VAL A 147 18.23 21.98 33.29
C VAL A 147 17.35 23.00 34.01
N THR A 148 16.82 22.65 35.18
CA THR A 148 15.94 23.52 35.96
C THR A 148 16.66 24.80 36.41
N ASP A 149 17.93 24.70 36.78
CA ASP A 149 18.73 25.84 37.24
C ASP A 149 19.05 26.80 36.09
N LEU A 150 19.38 26.29 34.89
CA LEU A 150 19.55 27.12 33.70
C LEU A 150 18.28 27.90 33.35
N ILE A 151 17.12 27.23 33.33
CA ILE A 151 15.84 27.88 32.99
C ILE A 151 15.44 28.88 34.10
N ARG A 152 15.36 28.44 35.36
CA ARG A 152 14.76 29.24 36.44
C ARG A 152 15.70 30.26 37.08
N GLN A 153 16.99 29.95 37.19
CA GLN A 153 17.95 30.85 37.85
C GLN A 153 18.68 31.74 36.85
N GLN A 154 18.98 31.22 35.66
CA GLN A 154 19.75 31.94 34.64
C GLN A 154 18.88 32.51 33.51
N GLY A 155 17.58 32.20 33.50
CA GLY A 155 16.64 32.73 32.52
C GLY A 155 16.85 32.18 31.11
N ALA A 156 17.31 30.93 30.99
CA ALA A 156 17.39 30.25 29.70
C ALA A 156 15.98 30.01 29.14
N ASP A 157 15.79 30.32 27.86
CA ASP A 157 14.54 30.09 27.14
C ASP A 157 14.43 28.61 26.72
N PRO A 158 13.45 27.85 27.25
CA PRO A 158 13.27 26.46 26.88
C PRO A 158 12.64 26.27 25.48
N ASP A 159 12.06 27.32 24.88
CA ASP A 159 11.41 27.30 23.57
C ASP A 159 12.28 27.85 22.44
N VAL A 160 13.57 28.08 22.70
CA VAL A 160 14.49 28.52 21.65
C VAL A 160 14.51 27.53 20.47
N MET A 161 14.33 28.08 19.28
CA MET A 161 14.40 27.35 18.02
C MET A 161 15.84 27.21 17.59
N THR A 162 16.48 26.09 17.91
CA THR A 162 17.90 25.87 17.60
C THR A 162 18.07 25.34 16.18
N GLY A 163 18.78 26.11 15.35
CA GLY A 163 19.18 25.72 14.01
C GLY A 163 20.31 24.72 14.01
N LEU A 164 20.22 23.66 13.21
CA LEU A 164 21.31 22.70 12.99
C LEU A 164 21.88 22.87 11.59
N VAL A 165 23.18 23.07 11.51
CA VAL A 165 23.87 23.43 10.27
C VAL A 165 25.13 22.60 10.10
N ALA A 166 25.42 22.17 8.87
CA ALA A 166 26.67 21.53 8.54
C ALA A 166 27.85 22.50 8.75
N ARG A 167 28.91 21.99 9.38
CA ARG A 167 30.10 22.78 9.71
C ARG A 167 30.72 23.40 8.47
N GLY A 168 31.08 24.68 8.59
CA GLY A 168 31.74 25.44 7.53
C GLY A 168 30.79 25.98 6.48
N SER A 169 29.48 25.74 6.61
CA SER A 169 28.48 26.35 5.75
C SER A 169 28.33 27.83 6.06
N THR A 170 28.43 28.67 5.03
CA THR A 170 28.47 30.13 5.14
C THR A 170 27.36 30.82 4.36
N ASN A 171 26.82 30.19 3.32
CA ASN A 171 25.79 30.73 2.45
C ASN A 171 24.54 29.85 2.52
N ILE A 172 23.88 29.88 3.68
CA ILE A 172 22.68 29.06 3.91
C ILE A 172 21.44 29.94 3.73
N PRO A 173 20.58 29.64 2.75
CA PRO A 173 19.43 30.47 2.42
C PRO A 173 18.34 30.46 3.50
N THR A 174 18.27 29.43 4.34
CA THR A 174 17.31 29.29 5.44
C THR A 174 17.97 28.50 6.58
N VAL A 175 17.51 28.63 7.83
CA VAL A 175 17.96 27.81 8.95
C VAL A 175 16.78 27.01 9.50
N PHE A 176 16.84 25.67 9.47
CA PHE A 176 15.83 24.82 10.11
C PHE A 176 15.98 24.83 11.63
N GLY A 177 15.19 25.67 12.30
CA GLY A 177 15.07 25.70 13.75
C GLY A 177 14.29 24.51 14.31
N TYR A 178 14.79 23.91 15.38
CA TYR A 178 14.08 22.88 16.13
C TYR A 178 13.88 23.32 17.59
N PRO A 179 12.69 23.11 18.18
CA PRO A 179 12.49 23.37 19.59
C PRO A 179 13.33 22.42 20.43
N LEU A 180 13.86 22.92 21.56
CA LEU A 180 14.72 22.13 22.45
C LEU A 180 14.06 20.83 22.90
N LEU A 181 12.76 20.87 23.13
CA LEU A 181 11.98 19.70 23.52
C LEU A 181 12.02 18.60 22.44
N ALA A 182 12.03 18.95 21.15
CA ALA A 182 12.08 17.98 20.06
C ALA A 182 13.48 17.36 19.91
N ILE A 183 14.55 18.17 19.88
CA ILE A 183 15.93 17.66 19.76
C ILE A 183 16.41 16.91 21.01
N ALA A 184 15.73 17.06 22.14
CA ALA A 184 15.96 16.27 23.35
C ALA A 184 15.44 14.82 23.25
N ILE A 185 14.62 14.48 22.24
CA ILE A 185 14.05 13.14 22.05
C ILE A 185 15.08 12.22 21.36
N ASP A 186 15.37 11.06 21.94
CA ASP A 186 16.20 10.02 21.32
C ASP A 186 15.54 9.43 20.09
N ASN A 187 16.31 9.24 19.03
CA ASN A 187 15.90 8.46 17.87
C ASN A 187 16.11 6.96 18.11
N LYS A 188 15.07 6.28 18.58
CA LYS A 188 15.08 4.82 18.84
C LYS A 188 14.68 3.98 17.62
N SER A 189 14.49 4.59 16.45
CA SER A 189 14.21 3.87 15.20
C SER A 189 15.43 3.17 14.59
N GLY A 190 16.61 3.32 15.21
CA GLY A 190 17.89 2.87 14.64
C GLY A 190 18.33 3.71 13.44
N TYR A 191 17.93 4.99 13.40
CA TYR A 191 18.17 5.89 12.28
C TYR A 191 17.69 5.31 10.94
N THR A 192 16.57 4.58 10.97
CA THR A 192 15.90 4.06 9.78
C THR A 192 14.83 5.01 9.25
N ILE A 193 14.49 6.04 10.03
CA ILE A 193 13.45 7.01 9.73
C ILE A 193 14.04 8.42 9.57
N ARG A 194 13.59 9.14 8.55
CA ARG A 194 13.93 10.56 8.31
C ARG A 194 13.30 11.41 9.41
N THR A 195 14.13 12.08 10.20
CA THR A 195 13.69 12.92 11.32
C THR A 195 14.40 14.27 11.28
N VAL A 196 15.42 14.47 12.12
CA VAL A 196 16.20 15.71 12.23
C VAL A 196 17.19 15.84 11.07
N LYS A 197 17.31 17.05 10.53
CA LYS A 197 18.17 17.38 9.40
C LYS A 197 18.97 18.66 9.70
N ALA A 198 20.05 18.85 8.97
CA ALA A 198 20.85 20.06 8.98
C ALA A 198 21.04 20.59 7.56
N GLU A 199 21.02 21.90 7.38
CA GLU A 199 21.32 22.52 6.07
C GLU A 199 22.81 22.58 5.80
N ASP A 200 23.14 22.67 4.52
CA ASP A 200 24.47 22.91 3.99
C ASP A 200 24.44 23.96 2.87
N ASP A 201 25.63 24.35 2.38
CA ASP A 201 25.80 25.35 1.33
C ASP A 201 25.30 24.88 -0.05
N ASP A 202 25.10 23.57 -0.24
CA ASP A 202 24.67 23.02 -1.52
C ASP A 202 23.17 23.28 -1.79
N GLY A 203 22.39 23.62 -0.75
CA GLY A 203 21.01 24.10 -0.83
C GLY A 203 19.97 23.12 -1.41
N ALA A 204 20.41 21.99 -1.98
CA ALA A 204 19.55 21.08 -2.72
C ALA A 204 18.92 19.99 -1.83
N VAL A 205 19.66 19.46 -0.85
CA VAL A 205 19.17 18.39 0.03
C VAL A 205 19.79 18.50 1.43
N PRO A 206 19.02 18.77 2.49
CA PRO A 206 19.56 18.85 3.84
C PRO A 206 20.10 17.48 4.33
N ARG A 207 21.22 17.51 5.07
CA ARG A 207 21.94 16.34 5.58
C ARG A 207 21.20 15.73 6.79
N LEU A 208 21.12 14.41 6.86
CA LEU A 208 20.47 13.71 7.95
C LEU A 208 21.34 13.76 9.21
N VAL A 209 20.75 14.06 10.37
CA VAL A 209 21.49 14.23 11.62
C VAL A 209 21.31 13.01 12.53
N ALA A 210 22.42 12.53 13.10
CA ALA A 210 22.42 11.53 14.17
C ALA A 210 22.88 12.17 15.50
N LEU A 211 21.92 12.51 16.36
CA LEU A 211 22.18 13.02 17.71
C LEU A 211 22.54 11.87 18.67
N PRO A 212 23.42 12.08 19.66
CA PRO A 212 23.69 11.06 20.66
C PRO A 212 22.44 10.75 21.51
N HIS A 213 22.42 9.57 22.12
CA HIS A 213 21.35 9.19 23.04
C HIS A 213 21.62 9.64 24.47
N TRP A 214 20.56 9.85 25.26
CA TRP A 214 20.72 9.95 26.72
C TRP A 214 21.30 8.64 27.28
N SER A 215 21.98 8.73 28.42
CA SER A 215 22.57 7.56 29.07
C SER A 215 21.53 6.56 29.60
N SER A 216 20.30 7.02 29.87
CA SER A 216 19.17 6.16 30.23
C SER A 216 17.82 6.82 29.91
N ASP A 217 16.77 6.01 29.85
CA ASP A 217 15.41 6.47 29.65
C ASP A 217 14.90 7.31 30.83
N GLU A 218 15.36 7.01 32.05
CA GLU A 218 15.03 7.80 33.24
C GLU A 218 15.65 9.20 33.18
N LEU A 219 16.88 9.32 32.67
CA LEU A 219 17.52 10.62 32.50
C LEU A 219 16.81 11.44 31.43
N GLN A 220 16.51 10.83 30.27
CA GLN A 220 15.71 11.46 29.23
C GLN A 220 14.37 11.95 29.78
N ALA A 221 13.66 11.09 30.51
CA ALA A 221 12.38 11.44 31.11
C ALA A 221 12.49 12.63 32.05
N ALA A 222 13.55 12.65 32.88
CA ALA A 222 13.80 13.74 33.82
C ALA A 222 14.13 15.05 33.10
N VAL A 223 14.92 15.01 32.02
CA VAL A 223 15.26 16.20 31.22
C VAL A 223 14.03 16.74 30.49
N LEU A 224 13.26 15.89 29.79
CA LEU A 224 12.03 16.29 29.09
C LEU A 224 11.02 16.89 30.08
N THR A 225 10.87 16.28 31.25
CA THR A 225 9.99 16.81 32.31
C THR A 225 10.47 18.17 32.81
N ALA A 226 11.78 18.35 33.00
CA ALA A 226 12.34 19.64 33.44
C ALA A 226 12.16 20.76 32.40
N LEU A 227 12.26 20.44 31.11
CA LEU A 227 11.96 21.41 30.03
C LEU A 227 10.49 21.83 30.07
N LEU A 228 9.58 20.86 30.11
CA LEU A 228 8.14 21.11 30.16
C LEU A 228 7.73 21.87 31.44
N ASP A 229 8.25 21.49 32.60
CA ASP A 229 7.99 22.18 33.87
C ASP A 229 8.73 23.53 33.99
N GLY A 230 9.67 23.77 33.08
CA GLY A 230 10.39 25.03 32.86
C GLY A 230 9.64 25.99 31.93
N GLY A 231 8.58 25.52 31.26
CA GLY A 231 7.75 26.33 30.38
C GLY A 231 7.81 25.96 28.90
N ALA A 232 8.57 24.92 28.52
CA ALA A 232 8.62 24.48 27.13
C ALA A 232 7.22 24.14 26.59
N ASP A 233 6.88 24.65 25.42
CA ASP A 233 5.61 24.35 24.76
C ASP A 233 5.67 22.92 24.15
N PRO A 234 4.80 21.99 24.61
CA PRO A 234 4.77 20.63 24.08
C PRO A 234 4.31 20.53 22.62
N ASN A 235 3.79 21.62 22.04
CA ASN A 235 3.23 21.67 20.69
C ASN A 235 4.05 22.53 19.73
N LEU A 236 5.15 23.14 20.17
CA LEU A 236 5.99 23.97 19.30
C LEU A 236 6.56 23.16 18.15
N GLU A 237 6.34 23.62 16.92
CA GLU A 237 6.72 22.93 15.69
C GLU A 237 8.15 23.31 15.27
N ALA A 238 8.88 22.35 14.70
CA ALA A 238 10.16 22.61 14.06
C ALA A 238 9.97 23.30 12.70
N ASP A 239 10.79 24.32 12.43
CA ASP A 239 10.76 25.10 11.20
C ASP A 239 10.98 24.20 9.98
N GLY A 240 10.17 24.41 8.94
CA GLY A 240 10.32 23.74 7.63
C GLY A 240 10.27 22.20 7.64
N SER A 241 9.98 21.58 8.79
CA SER A 241 10.04 20.12 8.94
C SER A 241 8.79 19.49 9.55
N VAL A 242 7.78 20.31 9.90
CA VAL A 242 6.42 19.87 10.26
C VAL A 242 6.41 18.89 11.45
N TRP A 243 7.46 18.95 12.30
CA TRP A 243 7.65 18.05 13.44
C TRP A 243 7.22 18.73 14.74
N THR A 244 6.07 18.32 15.27
CA THR A 244 5.77 18.50 16.70
C THR A 244 6.53 17.49 17.56
N PRO A 245 6.77 17.78 18.85
CA PRO A 245 7.40 16.84 19.77
C PRO A 245 6.69 15.48 19.82
N ILE A 246 5.35 15.44 19.78
CA ILE A 246 4.59 14.18 19.82
C ILE A 246 4.76 13.37 18.53
N ARG A 247 4.78 14.04 17.37
CA ARG A 247 4.99 13.38 16.08
C ARG A 247 6.42 12.86 15.97
N LEU A 248 7.40 13.63 16.43
CA LEU A 248 8.80 13.21 16.48
C LEU A 248 9.00 12.04 17.44
N ALA A 249 8.40 12.07 18.63
CA ALA A 249 8.43 10.95 19.57
C ALA A 249 7.87 9.66 18.96
N THR A 250 6.76 9.78 18.21
CA THR A 250 6.12 8.67 17.51
C THR A 250 7.02 8.13 16.39
N ALA A 251 7.53 9.01 15.51
CA ALA A 251 8.41 8.64 14.41
C ALA A 251 9.74 8.03 14.87
N CYS A 252 10.31 8.55 15.96
CA CYS A 252 11.52 8.03 16.58
C CYS A 252 11.30 6.70 17.32
N GLY A 253 10.05 6.23 17.50
CA GLY A 253 9.75 5.06 18.33
C GLY A 253 10.16 5.27 19.79
N ASN A 254 10.09 6.50 20.28
CA ASN A 254 10.48 6.84 21.64
C ASN A 254 9.28 6.80 22.58
N GLN A 255 9.04 5.62 23.15
CA GLN A 255 7.91 5.40 24.06
C GLN A 255 7.95 6.33 25.29
N THR A 256 9.13 6.57 25.86
CA THR A 256 9.31 7.43 27.04
C THR A 256 8.86 8.87 26.75
N ALA A 257 9.34 9.45 25.65
CA ALA A 257 8.94 10.79 25.24
C ALA A 257 7.44 10.85 24.90
N PHE A 258 6.93 9.84 24.20
CA PHE A 258 5.51 9.73 23.86
C PHE A 258 4.62 9.70 25.12
N ASP A 259 4.99 8.92 26.14
CA ASP A 259 4.25 8.79 27.39
C ASP A 259 4.18 10.12 28.16
N ILE A 260 5.30 10.84 28.23
CA ILE A 260 5.40 12.13 28.91
C ILE A 260 4.52 13.17 28.20
N LEU A 261 4.59 13.24 26.88
CA LEU A 261 3.81 14.18 26.08
C LEU A 261 2.31 13.87 26.14
N MET A 262 1.92 12.60 26.01
CA MET A 262 0.52 12.16 26.11
C MET A 262 -0.08 12.37 27.50
N ALA A 263 0.72 12.42 28.55
CA ALA A 263 0.26 12.75 29.89
C ALA A 263 -0.09 14.24 30.07
N ARG A 264 0.36 15.13 29.16
CA ARG A 264 0.06 16.56 29.25
C ARG A 264 -1.39 16.84 28.82
N PRO A 265 -2.13 17.66 29.56
CA PRO A 265 -3.54 17.95 29.25
C PRO A 265 -3.71 18.85 28.02
N ASN A 266 -2.70 19.67 27.71
CA ASN A 266 -2.69 20.63 26.59
C ASN A 266 -1.96 20.11 25.35
N ILE A 267 -1.66 18.80 25.27
CA ILE A 267 -1.04 18.23 24.07
C ILE A 267 -2.02 18.30 22.90
N ASP A 268 -1.58 18.92 21.83
CA ASP A 268 -2.31 18.99 20.57
C ASP A 268 -1.89 17.83 19.67
N LEU A 269 -2.88 17.05 19.24
CA LEU A 269 -2.70 15.93 18.31
C LEU A 269 -3.07 16.31 16.87
N ARG A 270 -3.56 17.54 16.67
CA ARG A 270 -3.95 18.14 15.39
C ARG A 270 -3.31 19.50 15.25
N ALA A 271 -2.00 19.52 15.37
CA ALA A 271 -1.25 20.74 15.16
C ALA A 271 -1.56 21.32 13.76
N ALA A 272 -1.40 22.64 13.62
CA ALA A 272 -1.97 23.44 12.54
C ALA A 272 -1.45 23.09 11.14
N ASP A 273 -0.42 22.27 11.09
CA ASP A 273 0.44 22.02 9.95
C ASP A 273 -0.05 20.91 8.99
N GLU A 274 0.73 20.72 7.91
CA GLU A 274 0.40 19.88 6.75
C GLU A 274 0.27 18.38 7.05
N CYS A 275 0.81 17.90 8.17
CA CYS A 275 0.97 16.48 8.43
C CYS A 275 0.16 15.96 9.62
N MET A 276 -0.45 14.79 9.44
CA MET A 276 -1.27 14.14 10.46
C MET A 276 -0.40 13.35 11.45
N VAL A 277 -0.75 13.34 12.73
CA VAL A 277 0.04 12.64 13.78
C VAL A 277 0.15 11.13 13.54
N MET A 278 -0.86 10.55 12.87
CA MET A 278 -0.90 9.12 12.52
C MET A 278 -0.23 8.80 11.18
N GLN A 279 0.25 9.80 10.44
CA GLN A 279 0.94 9.59 9.16
C GLN A 279 2.17 8.69 9.35
N LEU A 280 2.36 7.72 8.44
CA LEU A 280 3.55 6.88 8.43
C LEU A 280 4.80 7.73 8.25
N PRO A 281 5.83 7.57 9.09
CA PRO A 281 7.04 8.36 8.96
C PRO A 281 7.84 7.89 7.73
N ARG A 282 8.60 8.80 7.10
CA ARG A 282 9.34 8.47 5.87
C ARG A 282 10.57 7.59 6.20
N PRO A 283 10.63 6.34 5.71
CA PRO A 283 11.78 5.48 5.94
C PRO A 283 12.94 5.85 5.01
N LEU A 284 14.16 5.66 5.50
CA LEU A 284 15.40 5.69 4.72
C LEU A 284 15.77 4.31 4.19
N ARG A 285 15.40 3.29 4.95
CA ARG A 285 15.69 1.87 4.73
C ARG A 285 14.60 1.05 5.44
N PRO A 286 14.45 -0.25 5.12
CA PRO A 286 13.48 -1.11 5.79
C PRO A 286 13.61 -1.03 7.32
N PRO A 287 12.58 -0.56 8.04
CA PRO A 287 12.64 -0.42 9.50
C PRO A 287 12.69 -1.78 10.20
N PRO A 288 13.32 -1.88 11.38
CA PRO A 288 13.39 -3.14 12.11
C PRO A 288 12.02 -3.58 12.64
N PRO A 289 11.71 -4.89 12.72
CA PRO A 289 10.40 -5.38 13.16
C PRO A 289 9.96 -4.88 14.53
N GLN A 290 10.88 -4.78 15.50
CA GLN A 290 10.56 -4.31 16.85
C GLN A 290 10.12 -2.84 16.87
N TYR A 291 10.69 -2.01 15.99
CA TYR A 291 10.25 -0.63 15.82
C TYR A 291 8.83 -0.58 15.23
N LEU A 292 8.53 -1.42 14.24
CA LEU A 292 7.21 -1.47 13.61
C LEU A 292 6.12 -1.93 14.58
N GLU A 293 6.40 -2.93 15.42
CA GLU A 293 5.51 -3.36 16.50
C GLU A 293 5.23 -2.22 17.49
N LEU A 294 6.28 -1.49 17.90
CA LEU A 294 6.13 -0.33 18.77
C LEU A 294 5.34 0.79 18.09
N LEU A 295 5.66 1.15 16.86
CA LEU A 295 4.99 2.20 16.10
C LEU A 295 3.48 1.92 15.98
N LEU A 296 3.11 0.68 15.65
CA LEU A 296 1.71 0.27 15.60
C LEU A 296 1.02 0.42 16.97
N SER A 297 1.69 0.00 18.06
CA SER A 297 1.14 0.18 19.41
C SER A 297 0.97 1.66 19.81
N LEU A 298 1.83 2.56 19.32
CA LEU A 298 1.69 4.00 19.53
C LEU A 298 0.47 4.55 18.78
N TYR A 299 0.26 4.11 17.53
CA TYR A 299 -0.94 4.46 16.76
C TYR A 299 -2.23 3.94 17.40
N GLU A 300 -2.24 2.70 17.91
CA GLU A 300 -3.38 2.16 18.65
C GLU A 300 -3.72 3.03 19.88
N ARG A 301 -2.71 3.53 20.60
CA ARG A 301 -2.90 4.43 21.73
C ARG A 301 -3.39 5.82 21.33
N LEU A 302 -2.91 6.36 20.22
CA LEU A 302 -3.42 7.63 19.66
C LEU A 302 -4.90 7.50 19.31
N VAL A 303 -5.28 6.43 18.59
CA VAL A 303 -6.67 6.12 18.24
C VAL A 303 -7.53 5.84 19.47
N ALA A 304 -6.98 5.21 20.51
CA ALA A 304 -7.70 4.98 21.76
C ALA A 304 -8.02 6.29 22.50
N ARG A 305 -7.13 7.30 22.40
CA ARG A 305 -7.37 8.63 22.96
C ARG A 305 -8.35 9.44 22.12
N ASP A 306 -8.16 9.41 20.80
CA ASP A 306 -9.02 10.12 19.85
C ASP A 306 -9.17 9.29 18.55
N PRO A 307 -10.30 8.58 18.38
CA PRO A 307 -10.55 7.77 17.19
C PRO A 307 -10.63 8.56 15.89
N THR A 308 -10.93 9.87 15.96
CA THR A 308 -11.11 10.70 14.77
C THR A 308 -9.78 11.11 14.12
N LEU A 309 -8.65 10.82 14.77
CA LEU A 309 -7.31 10.93 14.16
C LEU A 309 -7.13 9.95 12.99
N ALA A 310 -7.81 8.80 13.02
CA ALA A 310 -7.73 7.81 11.94
C ALA A 310 -8.47 8.26 10.67
N THR A 311 -9.48 9.13 10.81
CA THR A 311 -10.28 9.66 9.70
C THR A 311 -9.85 11.06 9.29
N GLU A 312 -8.66 11.49 9.72
CA GLU A 312 -8.15 12.80 9.43
C GLU A 312 -7.82 12.97 7.94
N GLU A 313 -8.03 14.19 7.45
CA GLU A 313 -7.77 14.60 6.09
C GLU A 313 -7.11 15.99 6.10
N ARG A 314 -6.15 16.19 5.19
CA ARG A 314 -5.44 17.46 4.96
C ARG A 314 -5.28 17.67 3.46
N TYR A 315 -5.70 18.83 2.94
CA TYR A 315 -5.65 19.17 1.51
C TYR A 315 -6.31 18.13 0.58
N GLY A 316 -7.39 17.48 1.02
CA GLY A 316 -8.01 16.39 0.25
C GLY A 316 -7.39 15.01 0.49
N LEU A 317 -6.25 14.94 1.20
CA LEU A 317 -5.47 13.71 1.40
C LEU A 317 -5.72 13.14 2.79
N ASN A 318 -6.19 11.90 2.83
CA ASN A 318 -6.31 11.13 4.07
C ASN A 318 -5.05 10.29 4.35
N LEU A 319 -5.04 9.58 5.48
CA LEU A 319 -3.93 8.72 5.91
C LEU A 319 -3.57 7.60 4.91
N VAL A 320 -4.51 7.15 4.07
CA VAL A 320 -4.25 6.11 3.06
C VAL A 320 -3.45 6.70 1.89
N HIS A 321 -3.77 7.92 1.45
CA HIS A 321 -2.99 8.64 0.43
C HIS A 321 -1.55 8.83 0.92
N GLN A 322 -1.39 9.28 2.16
CA GLN A 322 -0.07 9.48 2.74
C GLN A 322 0.72 8.17 2.89
N ALA A 323 0.04 7.07 3.27
CA ALA A 323 0.67 5.75 3.30
C ALA A 323 1.08 5.30 1.88
N ALA A 324 0.25 5.56 0.87
CA ALA A 324 0.55 5.23 -0.52
C ALA A 324 1.73 6.03 -1.09
N GLU A 325 1.93 7.27 -0.65
CA GLU A 325 3.09 8.08 -1.02
C GLU A 325 4.38 7.63 -0.31
N VAL A 326 4.28 7.34 1.00
CA VAL A 326 5.46 7.17 1.86
C VAL A 326 5.93 5.72 1.95
N ALA A 327 5.04 4.74 1.84
CA ALA A 327 5.37 3.36 2.17
C ALA A 327 6.44 2.77 1.24
N GLY A 328 6.28 3.01 -0.07
CA GLY A 328 7.12 2.44 -1.11
C GLY A 328 7.30 0.94 -0.91
N GLY A 329 8.52 0.45 -1.14
CA GLY A 329 8.95 -0.91 -0.80
C GLY A 329 9.60 -1.08 0.58
N HIS A 330 9.51 -0.08 1.47
CA HIS A 330 10.28 -0.07 2.73
C HIS A 330 9.56 -0.75 3.89
N TYR A 331 8.23 -0.64 3.94
CA TYR A 331 7.44 -1.30 4.97
C TYR A 331 7.02 -2.71 4.52
N PRO A 332 7.10 -3.72 5.40
CA PRO A 332 6.62 -5.05 5.08
C PRO A 332 5.09 -5.07 4.94
N GLN A 333 4.58 -5.95 4.07
CA GLN A 333 3.14 -6.11 3.81
C GLN A 333 2.32 -6.26 5.10
N SER A 334 2.77 -7.08 6.05
CA SER A 334 2.05 -7.34 7.29
C SER A 334 1.84 -6.10 8.15
N PHE A 335 2.82 -5.17 8.15
CA PHE A 335 2.69 -3.91 8.89
C PHE A 335 1.70 -2.98 8.20
N ILE A 336 1.78 -2.84 6.88
CA ILE A 336 0.85 -2.01 6.11
C ILE A 336 -0.58 -2.54 6.24
N ASP A 337 -0.78 -3.86 6.16
CA ASP A 337 -2.08 -4.49 6.39
C ASP A 337 -2.63 -4.13 7.78
N SER A 338 -1.81 -4.26 8.82
CA SER A 338 -2.23 -3.96 10.20
C SER A 338 -2.56 -2.47 10.41
N TYR A 339 -1.75 -1.57 9.85
CA TYR A 339 -1.97 -0.13 9.91
C TYR A 339 -3.23 0.29 9.14
N LEU A 340 -3.42 -0.22 7.92
CA LEU A 340 -4.59 0.10 7.10
C LEU A 340 -5.87 -0.51 7.68
N ASP A 341 -5.81 -1.72 8.25
CA ASP A 341 -6.94 -2.31 8.99
C ASP A 341 -7.29 -1.49 10.24
N LEU A 342 -6.29 -0.98 10.98
CA LEU A 342 -6.51 -0.13 12.16
C LEU A 342 -7.30 1.13 11.79
N ILE A 343 -6.89 1.87 10.76
CA ILE A 343 -7.56 3.11 10.37
C ILE A 343 -8.91 2.84 9.69
N ARG A 344 -8.98 1.82 8.82
CA ARG A 344 -10.23 1.41 8.15
C ARG A 344 -11.32 1.04 9.16
N MET A 345 -10.97 0.36 10.25
CA MET A 345 -11.91 0.01 11.33
C MET A 345 -12.50 1.25 12.03
N LYS A 346 -11.84 2.40 11.93
CA LYS A 346 -12.31 3.69 12.48
C LYS A 346 -13.07 4.54 11.46
N GLY A 347 -13.26 4.05 10.24
CA GLY A 347 -14.11 4.68 9.22
C GLY A 347 -13.34 5.48 8.17
N THR A 348 -12.03 5.29 8.03
CA THR A 348 -11.26 5.90 6.94
C THR A 348 -11.78 5.40 5.59
N ASP A 349 -12.08 6.34 4.68
CA ASP A 349 -12.46 6.01 3.31
C ASP A 349 -11.22 5.62 2.49
N MET A 350 -11.28 4.47 1.82
CA MET A 350 -10.19 3.92 1.01
C MET A 350 -10.25 4.36 -0.46
N THR A 351 -11.27 5.12 -0.85
CA THR A 351 -11.62 5.46 -2.24
C THR A 351 -11.72 6.95 -2.53
N VAL A 352 -11.61 7.82 -1.51
CA VAL A 352 -11.66 9.28 -1.68
C VAL A 352 -10.68 9.73 -2.76
N GLY A 353 -11.15 10.49 -3.75
CA GLY A 353 -10.30 11.16 -4.71
C GLY A 353 -9.80 12.50 -4.16
N ALA A 354 -8.50 12.75 -4.28
CA ALA A 354 -7.84 14.00 -3.90
C ALA A 354 -7.34 14.77 -5.13
N GLY A 355 -7.25 16.10 -5.01
CA GLY A 355 -6.70 16.97 -6.06
C GLY A 355 -7.42 16.78 -7.40
N ILE A 356 -6.69 16.29 -8.40
CA ILE A 356 -7.21 15.96 -9.75
C ILE A 356 -8.01 14.64 -9.77
N GLY A 357 -8.64 14.25 -8.66
CA GLY A 357 -9.41 12.99 -8.56
C GLY A 357 -8.56 11.75 -8.29
N TRP A 358 -7.32 11.90 -7.84
CA TRP A 358 -6.44 10.77 -7.51
C TRP A 358 -6.92 10.06 -6.25
N THR A 359 -7.34 8.81 -6.39
CA THR A 359 -7.64 7.93 -5.25
C THR A 359 -6.35 7.41 -4.60
N PRO A 360 -6.39 6.79 -3.41
CA PRO A 360 -5.21 6.19 -2.81
C PRO A 360 -4.53 5.14 -3.70
N LEU A 361 -5.30 4.47 -4.59
CA LEU A 361 -4.75 3.52 -5.54
C LEU A 361 -3.95 4.22 -6.66
N HIS A 362 -4.37 5.41 -7.11
CA HIS A 362 -3.59 6.24 -8.03
C HIS A 362 -2.27 6.69 -7.38
N TYR A 363 -2.29 7.09 -6.11
CA TYR A 363 -1.06 7.39 -5.36
C TYR A 363 -0.16 6.17 -5.25
N ALA A 364 -0.70 5.00 -4.90
CA ALA A 364 0.11 3.79 -4.77
C ALA A 364 0.76 3.38 -6.10
N ALA A 365 0.04 3.59 -7.21
CA ALA A 365 0.55 3.44 -8.57
C ALA A 365 1.66 4.44 -8.90
N ALA A 366 1.45 5.74 -8.63
CA ALA A 366 2.39 6.81 -8.94
C ALA A 366 3.73 6.67 -8.19
N TYR A 367 3.67 6.32 -6.90
CA TYR A 367 4.84 6.25 -6.03
C TYR A 367 5.45 4.85 -5.93
N GLY A 368 4.90 3.87 -6.64
CA GLY A 368 5.36 2.48 -6.57
C GLY A 368 5.31 1.96 -5.13
N SER A 369 4.12 1.87 -4.56
CA SER A 369 3.89 1.35 -3.21
C SER A 369 3.18 -0.01 -3.24
N PRO A 370 3.90 -1.11 -3.57
CA PRO A 370 3.31 -2.43 -3.72
C PRO A 370 2.49 -2.89 -2.51
N PRO A 371 2.94 -2.67 -1.26
CA PRO A 371 2.17 -3.11 -0.09
C PRO A 371 0.81 -2.44 0.02
N VAL A 372 0.73 -1.14 -0.27
CA VAL A 372 -0.51 -0.37 -0.21
C VAL A 372 -1.40 -0.74 -1.39
N ALA A 373 -0.83 -0.84 -2.60
CA ALA A 373 -1.55 -1.26 -3.79
C ALA A 373 -2.16 -2.67 -3.63
N ASP A 374 -1.40 -3.63 -3.11
CA ASP A 374 -1.88 -4.99 -2.83
C ASP A 374 -3.03 -5.01 -1.83
N TYR A 375 -2.90 -4.28 -0.72
CA TYR A 375 -3.97 -4.16 0.28
C TYR A 375 -5.25 -3.58 -0.34
N LEU A 376 -5.13 -2.46 -1.06
CA LEU A 376 -6.26 -1.81 -1.73
C LEU A 376 -6.91 -2.76 -2.75
N CYS A 377 -6.11 -3.41 -3.60
CA CYS A 377 -6.59 -4.39 -4.58
C CYS A 377 -7.34 -5.58 -3.95
N ARG A 378 -6.99 -5.96 -2.71
CA ARG A 378 -7.70 -7.03 -1.97
C ARG A 378 -9.01 -6.56 -1.35
N LYS A 379 -9.12 -5.29 -0.95
CA LYS A 379 -10.24 -4.77 -0.15
C LYS A 379 -11.25 -3.95 -0.96
N LEU A 380 -10.84 -3.41 -2.11
CA LEU A 380 -11.70 -2.61 -2.98
C LEU A 380 -12.56 -3.49 -3.91
N PRO A 381 -13.77 -3.02 -4.29
CA PRO A 381 -14.56 -3.67 -5.31
C PRO A 381 -14.01 -3.42 -6.72
N ALA A 382 -14.45 -4.23 -7.70
CA ALA A 382 -13.91 -4.24 -9.06
C ALA A 382 -13.95 -2.87 -9.76
N ASP A 383 -15.04 -2.11 -9.56
CA ASP A 383 -15.28 -0.81 -10.18
C ASP A 383 -14.30 0.27 -9.72
N GLN A 384 -13.62 0.06 -8.58
CA GLN A 384 -12.64 1.00 -8.04
C GLN A 384 -11.21 0.70 -8.50
N ILE A 385 -10.95 -0.46 -9.12
CA ILE A 385 -9.62 -0.83 -9.62
C ILE A 385 -9.26 0.00 -10.86
N ASP A 386 -10.24 0.20 -11.74
CA ASP A 386 -10.12 0.97 -12.98
C ASP A 386 -10.75 2.37 -12.86
N GLY A 387 -10.87 2.90 -11.63
CA GLY A 387 -11.37 4.25 -11.42
C GLY A 387 -10.52 5.26 -12.16
N HIS A 388 -11.15 6.23 -12.83
CA HIS A 388 -10.45 7.26 -13.58
C HIS A 388 -10.20 8.50 -12.72
N ASP A 389 -9.02 9.09 -12.86
CA ASP A 389 -8.77 10.43 -12.38
C ASP A 389 -9.42 11.51 -13.27
N GLY A 390 -9.21 12.78 -12.93
CA GLY A 390 -9.70 13.93 -13.67
C GLY A 390 -9.06 14.14 -15.05
N LEU A 391 -7.99 13.40 -15.37
CA LEU A 391 -7.38 13.35 -16.70
C LEU A 391 -7.84 12.12 -17.50
N GLY A 392 -8.62 11.23 -16.88
CA GLY A 392 -9.08 9.98 -17.49
C GLY A 392 -8.08 8.83 -17.36
N ASP A 393 -7.01 8.99 -16.58
CA ASP A 393 -6.03 7.92 -16.35
C ASP A 393 -6.51 6.95 -15.27
N THR A 394 -6.22 5.66 -15.46
CA THR A 394 -6.42 4.64 -14.42
C THR A 394 -5.16 4.47 -13.58
N PRO A 395 -5.22 3.85 -12.39
CA PRO A 395 -4.02 3.54 -11.62
C PRO A 395 -3.00 2.71 -12.41
N LEU A 396 -3.46 1.80 -13.28
CA LEU A 396 -2.58 1.01 -14.14
C LEU A 396 -1.83 1.89 -15.15
N ALA A 397 -2.51 2.85 -15.78
CA ALA A 397 -1.90 3.80 -16.71
C ALA A 397 -0.88 4.70 -16.02
N ILE A 398 -1.15 5.15 -14.79
CA ILE A 398 -0.20 5.95 -14.00
C ILE A 398 1.05 5.14 -13.65
N ALA A 399 0.90 3.94 -13.10
CA ALA A 399 2.05 3.11 -12.71
C ALA A 399 2.95 2.76 -13.90
N GLU A 400 2.32 2.55 -15.06
CA GLU A 400 2.97 2.29 -16.33
C GLU A 400 3.79 3.51 -16.78
N ARG A 401 3.18 4.70 -16.87
CA ARG A 401 3.86 5.94 -17.28
C ARG A 401 5.05 6.27 -16.38
N GLN A 402 4.94 6.00 -15.08
CA GLN A 402 6.07 6.12 -14.16
C GLN A 402 7.17 5.11 -14.50
N LEU A 403 6.83 3.82 -14.70
CA LEU A 403 7.81 2.80 -15.05
C LEU A 403 8.54 3.13 -16.36
N ASP A 404 7.83 3.60 -17.38
CA ASP A 404 8.41 4.04 -18.64
C ASP A 404 9.34 5.24 -18.44
N TRP A 405 8.90 6.27 -17.71
CA TRP A 405 9.72 7.43 -17.38
C TRP A 405 11.04 7.03 -16.67
N HIS A 406 10.98 6.25 -15.59
CA HIS A 406 12.18 5.78 -14.90
C HIS A 406 13.09 4.93 -15.79
N THR A 407 12.50 4.11 -16.68
CA THR A 407 13.28 3.30 -17.61
C THR A 407 14.00 4.18 -18.63
N GLN A 408 13.36 5.24 -19.13
CA GLN A 408 14.00 6.22 -20.02
C GLN A 408 15.13 6.97 -19.34
N GLN A 409 14.92 7.47 -18.11
CA GLN A 409 15.96 8.15 -17.32
C GLN A 409 17.21 7.28 -17.10
N LEU A 410 17.05 5.95 -17.00
CA LEU A 410 18.20 5.04 -16.91
C LEU A 410 19.01 4.93 -18.21
N GLN A 411 18.36 5.06 -19.36
CA GLN A 411 19.01 4.95 -20.67
C GLN A 411 19.60 6.29 -21.14
N ASP A 412 19.09 7.40 -20.62
CA ASP A 412 19.57 8.73 -20.96
C ASP A 412 21.01 8.95 -20.48
N PRO A 413 21.98 9.24 -21.38
CA PRO A 413 23.35 9.53 -21.01
C PRO A 413 23.51 10.77 -20.12
N ASP A 414 22.60 11.75 -20.24
CA ASP A 414 22.71 13.05 -19.56
C ASP A 414 22.10 13.03 -18.14
N THR A 415 21.33 11.99 -17.80
CA THR A 415 20.78 11.84 -16.45
C THR A 415 21.89 11.57 -15.42
N PRO A 416 21.98 12.36 -14.32
CA PRO A 416 22.97 12.19 -13.27
C PRO A 416 22.93 10.82 -12.59
N GLU A 417 24.09 10.31 -12.14
CA GLU A 417 24.17 9.01 -11.47
C GLU A 417 23.30 8.87 -10.21
N PRO A 418 23.16 9.90 -9.34
CA PRO A 418 22.23 9.84 -8.20
C PRO A 418 20.77 9.62 -8.62
N ASP A 419 20.33 10.26 -9.70
CA ASP A 419 18.98 10.09 -10.24
C ASP A 419 18.80 8.70 -10.86
N LYS A 420 19.82 8.18 -11.54
CA LYS A 420 19.82 6.80 -12.03
C LYS A 420 19.72 5.80 -10.89
N GLU A 421 20.43 6.00 -9.79
CA GLU A 421 20.36 5.12 -8.63
C GLU A 421 18.96 5.12 -8.00
N ARG A 422 18.32 6.30 -7.89
CA ARG A 422 16.91 6.39 -7.47
C ARG A 422 15.99 5.59 -8.40
N CYS A 423 16.14 5.75 -9.72
CA CYS A 423 15.35 4.98 -10.69
C CYS A 423 15.56 3.46 -10.56
N ARG A 424 16.80 2.99 -10.34
CA ARG A 424 17.10 1.56 -10.10
C ARG A 424 16.40 1.04 -8.84
N ALA A 425 16.28 1.87 -7.81
CA ALA A 425 15.60 1.50 -6.57
C ALA A 425 14.07 1.46 -6.70
N GLU A 426 13.47 2.34 -7.52
CA GLU A 426 12.01 2.50 -7.64
C GLU A 426 11.36 1.55 -8.66
N ILE A 427 12.05 1.25 -9.77
CA ILE A 427 11.53 0.36 -10.85
C ILE A 427 11.01 -0.98 -10.33
N PRO A 428 11.71 -1.72 -9.43
CA PRO A 428 11.19 -2.97 -8.89
C PRO A 428 9.83 -2.82 -8.21
N ASN A 429 9.63 -1.72 -7.47
CA ASN A 429 8.38 -1.46 -6.76
C ASN A 429 7.25 -1.07 -7.72
N LEU A 430 7.54 -0.31 -8.78
CA LEU A 430 6.56 -0.03 -9.84
C LEU A 430 6.10 -1.30 -10.54
N LYS A 431 7.05 -2.19 -10.88
CA LYS A 431 6.72 -3.52 -11.46
C LYS A 431 5.83 -4.35 -10.54
N LEU A 432 6.16 -4.42 -9.26
CA LEU A 432 5.34 -5.14 -8.28
C LEU A 432 3.95 -4.50 -8.13
N THR A 433 3.85 -3.17 -8.18
CA THR A 433 2.57 -2.45 -8.13
C THR A 433 1.71 -2.75 -9.35
N ILE A 434 2.29 -2.71 -10.56
CA ILE A 434 1.62 -3.13 -11.80
C ILE A 434 1.13 -4.57 -11.69
N ARG A 435 1.95 -5.49 -11.17
CA ARG A 435 1.52 -6.88 -10.94
C ARG A 435 0.34 -6.99 -9.97
N SER A 436 0.32 -6.20 -8.90
CA SER A 436 -0.82 -6.16 -7.96
C SER A 436 -2.11 -5.70 -8.65
N LEU A 437 -2.04 -4.63 -9.46
CA LEU A 437 -3.18 -4.12 -10.24
C LEU A 437 -3.68 -5.16 -11.26
N LEU A 438 -2.77 -5.81 -11.98
CA LEU A 438 -3.11 -6.85 -12.96
C LEU A 438 -3.71 -8.09 -12.30
N ARG A 439 -3.22 -8.48 -11.11
CA ARG A 439 -3.83 -9.54 -10.29
C ARG A 439 -5.23 -9.14 -9.83
N ALA A 440 -5.46 -7.86 -9.55
CA ALA A 440 -6.78 -7.33 -9.22
C ALA A 440 -7.73 -7.30 -10.42
N GLY A 441 -7.23 -7.50 -11.65
CA GLY A 441 -8.05 -7.52 -12.86
C GLY A 441 -8.13 -6.18 -13.59
N ALA A 442 -7.19 -5.26 -13.36
CA ALA A 442 -7.13 -3.97 -14.05
C ALA A 442 -7.15 -4.15 -15.58
N ASP A 443 -7.96 -3.34 -16.28
CA ASP A 443 -8.18 -3.46 -17.72
C ASP A 443 -7.07 -2.81 -18.54
N ILE A 444 -6.25 -3.64 -19.18
CA ILE A 444 -5.14 -3.21 -20.04
C ILE A 444 -5.67 -2.44 -21.27
N ASN A 445 -6.94 -2.59 -21.69
CA ASN A 445 -7.51 -1.83 -22.81
C ASN A 445 -7.64 -0.33 -22.52
N LEU A 446 -7.64 0.07 -21.25
CA LEU A 446 -7.73 1.46 -20.86
C LEU A 446 -6.39 2.20 -21.02
N ILE A 447 -5.29 1.48 -21.27
CA ILE A 447 -4.02 2.06 -21.66
C ILE A 447 -4.11 2.50 -23.13
N PRO A 448 -3.85 3.79 -23.45
CA PRO A 448 -3.85 4.29 -24.82
C PRO A 448 -2.94 3.48 -25.76
N THR A 449 -3.17 3.60 -27.07
CA THR A 449 -2.35 2.96 -28.13
C THR A 449 -2.13 3.89 -29.34
N GLY A 450 -2.45 5.17 -29.19
CA GLY A 450 -2.47 6.14 -30.29
C GLY A 450 -1.06 6.52 -30.73
N THR A 451 -0.16 6.73 -29.77
CA THR A 451 1.21 7.15 -29.99
C THR A 451 2.20 5.97 -29.93
N GLU A 452 3.44 6.20 -30.35
CA GLU A 452 4.50 5.19 -30.20
C GLU A 452 4.92 5.02 -28.74
N GLU A 453 4.88 6.12 -27.97
CA GLU A 453 5.04 6.11 -26.53
C GLU A 453 4.00 5.19 -25.89
N ASP A 454 2.72 5.37 -26.21
CA ASP A 454 1.62 4.54 -25.70
C ASP A 454 1.82 3.04 -25.98
N ARG A 455 2.35 2.69 -27.16
CA ARG A 455 2.63 1.29 -27.53
C ARG A 455 3.79 0.70 -26.75
N ARG A 456 4.88 1.47 -26.59
CA ARG A 456 6.03 1.08 -25.76
C ARG A 456 5.59 0.85 -24.32
N GLN A 457 4.80 1.79 -23.81
CA GLN A 457 4.21 1.79 -22.49
C GLN A 457 3.36 0.54 -22.24
N ARG A 458 2.38 0.26 -23.11
CA ARG A 458 1.57 -0.96 -23.07
C ARG A 458 2.41 -2.25 -23.09
N GLN A 459 3.52 -2.28 -23.83
CA GLN A 459 4.39 -3.44 -23.91
C GLN A 459 5.08 -3.77 -22.57
N LEU A 460 5.36 -2.76 -21.74
CA LEU A 460 5.89 -2.97 -20.38
C LEU A 460 4.86 -3.71 -19.52
N VAL A 461 3.59 -3.30 -19.57
CA VAL A 461 2.50 -3.97 -18.84
C VAL A 461 2.30 -5.40 -19.30
N LEU A 462 2.31 -5.67 -20.61
CA LEU A 462 2.18 -7.03 -21.15
C LEU A 462 3.32 -7.95 -20.67
N THR A 463 4.53 -7.41 -20.51
CA THR A 463 5.69 -8.15 -19.98
C THR A 463 5.49 -8.52 -18.51
N GLU A 464 5.00 -7.58 -17.70
CA GLU A 464 4.70 -7.86 -16.29
C GLU A 464 3.48 -8.78 -16.15
N TYR A 465 2.50 -8.70 -17.05
CA TYR A 465 1.35 -9.59 -17.05
C TYR A 465 1.70 -11.04 -17.37
N ALA A 466 2.60 -11.27 -18.33
CA ALA A 466 3.14 -12.60 -18.57
C ALA A 466 3.79 -13.20 -17.30
N THR A 467 4.42 -12.35 -16.47
CA THR A 467 4.98 -12.76 -15.17
C THR A 467 3.88 -13.17 -14.20
N VAL A 468 2.81 -12.38 -14.07
CA VAL A 468 1.62 -12.72 -13.24
C VAL A 468 1.03 -14.07 -13.68
N LEU A 469 0.85 -14.27 -14.99
CA LEU A 469 0.36 -15.55 -15.52
C LEU A 469 1.29 -16.71 -15.17
N ASN A 470 2.61 -16.51 -15.17
CA ASN A 470 3.58 -17.57 -14.86
C ASN A 470 3.71 -17.89 -13.37
N GLU A 471 3.37 -16.97 -12.48
CA GLU A 471 3.34 -17.20 -11.03
C GLU A 471 2.05 -17.93 -10.58
N LEU A 472 0.95 -17.77 -11.33
CA LEU A 472 -0.38 -18.29 -10.98
C LEU A 472 -0.43 -19.81 -10.68
N PRO A 473 0.21 -20.72 -11.44
CA PRO A 473 0.15 -22.15 -11.14
C PRO A 473 0.72 -22.51 -9.76
N ALA A 474 1.78 -21.81 -9.33
CA ALA A 474 2.38 -22.03 -8.02
C ALA A 474 1.45 -21.52 -6.91
N ALA A 475 0.87 -20.34 -7.08
CA ALA A 475 -0.11 -19.76 -6.16
C ALA A 475 -1.33 -20.68 -5.98
N VAL A 476 -1.92 -21.18 -7.08
CA VAL A 476 -3.06 -22.10 -7.05
C VAL A 476 -2.73 -23.39 -6.30
N MET A 477 -1.59 -24.01 -6.61
CA MET A 477 -1.20 -25.25 -5.93
C MET A 477 -0.89 -25.02 -4.45
N SER A 478 -0.32 -23.87 -4.09
CA SER A 478 -0.09 -23.49 -2.70
C SER A 478 -1.42 -23.34 -1.95
N ALA A 479 -2.36 -22.57 -2.51
CA ALA A 479 -3.69 -22.35 -1.94
C ALA A 479 -4.47 -23.66 -1.72
N VAL A 480 -4.50 -24.53 -2.74
CA VAL A 480 -5.15 -25.85 -2.63
C VAL A 480 -4.48 -26.74 -1.58
N ASN A 481 -3.15 -26.72 -1.48
CA ASN A 481 -2.45 -27.49 -0.47
C ASN A 481 -2.69 -26.97 0.94
N ALA A 482 -2.76 -25.64 1.12
CA ALA A 482 -3.10 -25.02 2.38
C ALA A 482 -4.54 -25.36 2.79
N ALA A 483 -5.50 -25.26 1.88
CA ALA A 483 -6.91 -25.62 2.11
C ALA A 483 -7.09 -27.09 2.50
N LEU A 484 -6.31 -28.01 1.91
CA LEU A 484 -6.34 -29.43 2.24
C LEU A 484 -5.51 -29.80 3.48
N ALA A 485 -4.66 -28.91 4.01
CA ALA A 485 -3.75 -29.24 5.10
C ALA A 485 -4.48 -29.67 6.39
N PRO A 486 -5.54 -28.99 6.87
CA PRO A 486 -6.27 -29.41 8.06
C PRO A 486 -6.89 -30.81 7.89
N HIS A 487 -7.48 -31.07 6.72
CA HIS A 487 -8.09 -32.37 6.41
C HIS A 487 -7.05 -33.48 6.37
N ARG A 488 -5.91 -33.25 5.70
CA ARG A 488 -4.79 -34.21 5.63
C ARG A 488 -4.23 -34.54 7.01
N GLN A 489 -4.03 -33.52 7.85
CA GLN A 489 -3.51 -33.69 9.20
C GLN A 489 -4.49 -34.51 10.06
N LEU A 490 -5.77 -34.19 10.01
CA LEU A 490 -6.81 -34.91 10.74
C LEU A 490 -6.92 -36.37 10.27
N ALA A 491 -6.91 -36.62 8.97
CA ALA A 491 -6.95 -37.99 8.42
C ALA A 491 -5.73 -38.81 8.86
N ALA A 492 -4.54 -38.21 8.84
CA ALA A 492 -3.30 -38.83 9.29
C ALA A 492 -3.29 -39.10 10.81
N LEU A 493 -3.90 -38.21 11.60
CA LEU A 493 -4.08 -38.41 13.04
C LEU A 493 -5.06 -39.54 13.34
N LEU A 494 -6.14 -39.70 12.56
CA LEU A 494 -7.17 -40.71 12.80
C LEU A 494 -6.74 -42.11 12.38
N ALA A 495 -6.07 -42.25 11.23
CA ALA A 495 -5.78 -43.55 10.63
C ALA A 495 -5.10 -44.57 11.57
N PRO A 496 -4.10 -44.22 12.42
CA PRO A 496 -3.46 -45.16 13.35
C PRO A 496 -4.39 -45.69 14.47
N TRP A 497 -5.49 -45.01 14.77
CA TRP A 497 -6.39 -45.36 15.88
C TRP A 497 -7.57 -46.22 15.42
N LEU A 498 -7.71 -46.45 14.12
CA LEU A 498 -8.81 -47.24 13.57
C LEU A 498 -8.46 -48.72 13.62
N ALA A 499 -9.31 -49.54 14.25
CA ALA A 499 -9.17 -50.99 14.34
C ALA A 499 -9.57 -51.70 13.02
N VAL A 500 -8.94 -51.30 11.91
CA VAL A 500 -9.11 -51.82 10.55
C VAL A 500 -7.76 -52.23 9.97
N ARG A 501 -7.77 -52.94 8.83
CA ARG A 501 -6.53 -53.38 8.19
C ARG A 501 -5.64 -52.17 7.85
N PRO A 502 -4.30 -52.28 7.96
CA PRO A 502 -3.38 -51.16 7.70
C PRO A 502 -3.52 -50.51 6.31
N LEU A 503 -3.99 -51.27 5.31
CA LEU A 503 -4.24 -50.78 3.95
C LEU A 503 -5.58 -50.01 3.81
N GLU A 504 -6.52 -50.26 4.72
CA GLU A 504 -7.87 -49.67 4.72
C GLU A 504 -7.97 -48.49 5.70
N ALA A 505 -7.13 -48.46 6.74
CA ALA A 505 -7.09 -47.41 7.74
C ALA A 505 -6.95 -45.98 7.17
N PRO A 506 -6.10 -45.72 6.15
CA PRO A 506 -6.03 -44.40 5.52
C PRO A 506 -7.32 -43.98 4.82
N ILE A 507 -8.08 -44.94 4.28
CA ILE A 507 -9.34 -44.68 3.56
C ILE A 507 -10.42 -44.25 4.55
N PHE A 508 -10.57 -45.01 5.63
CA PHE A 508 -11.53 -44.68 6.69
C PHE A 508 -11.14 -43.38 7.41
N GLY A 509 -9.85 -43.16 7.69
CA GLY A 509 -9.36 -41.91 8.28
C GLY A 509 -9.66 -40.69 7.40
N TRP A 510 -9.44 -40.80 6.09
CA TRP A 510 -9.76 -39.75 5.11
C TRP A 510 -11.26 -39.42 5.08
N ARG A 511 -12.11 -40.46 5.09
CA ARG A 511 -13.57 -40.32 5.08
C ARG A 511 -14.13 -39.76 6.38
N ILE A 512 -13.55 -40.09 7.53
CA ILE A 512 -13.98 -39.52 8.81
C ILE A 512 -13.58 -38.05 8.88
N ALA A 513 -12.36 -37.72 8.45
CA ALA A 513 -11.89 -36.35 8.43
C ALA A 513 -12.75 -35.43 7.55
N SER A 514 -13.34 -35.94 6.46
CA SER A 514 -14.15 -35.10 5.54
C SER A 514 -15.45 -34.58 6.15
N TYR A 515 -15.98 -35.23 7.20
CA TYR A 515 -17.16 -34.73 7.92
C TYR A 515 -16.87 -33.52 8.81
N LEU A 516 -15.60 -33.22 9.07
CA LEU A 516 -15.16 -32.16 9.99
C LEU A 516 -14.52 -30.97 9.26
N VAL A 517 -14.52 -30.97 7.92
CA VAL A 517 -14.00 -29.86 7.12
C VAL A 517 -15.06 -28.80 6.96
N ASP A 518 -14.72 -27.56 7.32
CA ASP A 518 -15.47 -26.37 6.92
C ASP A 518 -15.11 -26.01 5.47
N MET A 519 -15.95 -26.45 4.54
CA MET A 519 -15.71 -26.22 3.11
C MET A 519 -15.91 -24.77 2.71
N ASN A 520 -16.79 -24.02 3.37
CA ASN A 520 -17.03 -22.63 3.03
C ASN A 520 -15.79 -21.79 3.39
N ALA A 521 -15.25 -21.98 4.59
CA ALA A 521 -14.01 -21.34 5.01
C ALA A 521 -12.83 -21.74 4.10
N ALA A 522 -12.76 -23.00 3.66
CA ALA A 522 -11.73 -23.45 2.73
C ALA A 522 -11.85 -22.77 1.34
N GLN A 523 -13.07 -22.59 0.82
CA GLN A 523 -13.29 -21.91 -0.47
C GLN A 523 -12.91 -20.44 -0.41
N GLU A 524 -13.30 -19.73 0.65
CA GLU A 524 -12.93 -18.32 0.85
C GLU A 524 -11.41 -18.14 0.96
N ALA A 525 -10.75 -19.02 1.74
CA ALA A 525 -9.29 -19.03 1.86
C ALA A 525 -8.57 -19.35 0.54
N ILE A 526 -9.14 -20.21 -0.32
CA ILE A 526 -8.58 -20.50 -1.65
C ILE A 526 -8.62 -19.25 -2.52
N SER A 527 -9.80 -18.62 -2.63
CA SER A 527 -9.97 -17.41 -3.45
C SER A 527 -9.05 -16.28 -2.97
N GLU A 528 -8.88 -16.13 -1.65
CA GLU A 528 -7.95 -15.16 -1.07
C GLU A 528 -6.49 -15.49 -1.37
N ALA A 529 -6.07 -16.74 -1.17
CA ALA A 529 -4.67 -17.18 -1.33
C ALA A 529 -4.19 -17.29 -2.78
N ILE A 530 -5.09 -17.52 -3.75
CA ILE A 530 -4.72 -17.50 -5.18
C ILE A 530 -4.30 -16.08 -5.60
N GLY A 531 -4.95 -15.06 -5.04
CA GLY A 531 -4.55 -13.67 -5.22
C GLY A 531 -4.86 -13.06 -6.58
N VAL A 532 -5.70 -13.68 -7.42
CA VAL A 532 -6.26 -13.05 -8.63
C VAL A 532 -7.75 -12.75 -8.46
N ARG A 533 -8.22 -11.61 -8.97
CA ARG A 533 -9.57 -11.07 -8.75
C ARG A 533 -10.11 -10.42 -10.03
N HIS A 534 -11.42 -10.14 -9.99
CA HIS A 534 -12.20 -9.33 -10.95
C HIS A 534 -12.03 -9.62 -12.45
N SER A 535 -11.47 -10.77 -12.83
CA SER A 535 -11.33 -11.22 -14.22
C SER A 535 -12.02 -12.57 -14.46
N ASP A 536 -12.32 -12.84 -15.74
CA ASP A 536 -12.86 -14.15 -16.15
C ASP A 536 -11.89 -15.29 -15.84
N MET A 537 -10.59 -15.08 -16.07
CA MET A 537 -9.55 -16.02 -15.69
C MET A 537 -9.57 -16.29 -14.19
N ALA A 538 -9.64 -15.25 -13.35
CA ALA A 538 -9.70 -15.41 -11.90
C ALA A 538 -10.89 -16.26 -11.46
N ARG A 539 -12.09 -15.96 -11.97
CA ARG A 539 -13.30 -16.74 -11.67
C ARG A 539 -13.14 -18.21 -12.02
N ARG A 540 -12.65 -18.52 -13.23
CA ARG A 540 -12.43 -19.89 -13.70
C ARG A 540 -11.40 -20.64 -12.87
N VAL A 541 -10.30 -19.97 -12.54
CA VAL A 541 -9.20 -20.57 -11.76
C VAL A 541 -9.63 -20.83 -10.32
N CYS A 542 -10.30 -19.89 -9.67
CA CYS A 542 -10.83 -20.07 -8.32
C CYS A 542 -11.88 -21.19 -8.29
N ALA A 543 -12.86 -21.17 -9.20
CA ALA A 543 -13.88 -22.23 -9.29
C ALA A 543 -13.25 -23.62 -9.54
N ALA A 544 -12.20 -23.71 -10.37
CA ALA A 544 -11.48 -24.96 -10.59
C ALA A 544 -10.76 -25.42 -9.33
N ALA A 545 -10.07 -24.53 -8.62
CA ALA A 545 -9.37 -24.86 -7.38
C ALA A 545 -10.34 -25.33 -6.28
N GLU A 546 -11.46 -24.65 -6.12
CA GLU A 546 -12.53 -25.03 -5.20
C GLU A 546 -13.14 -26.39 -5.55
N HIS A 547 -13.44 -26.62 -6.84
CA HIS A 547 -13.94 -27.90 -7.32
C HIS A 547 -12.94 -29.04 -7.05
N PHE A 548 -11.64 -28.79 -7.24
CA PHE A 548 -10.60 -29.74 -6.95
C PHE A 548 -10.55 -30.09 -5.45
N VAL A 549 -10.59 -29.11 -4.56
CA VAL A 549 -10.61 -29.33 -3.10
C VAL A 549 -11.85 -30.11 -2.68
N LYS A 550 -13.03 -29.74 -3.19
CA LYS A 550 -14.28 -30.46 -2.94
C LYS A 550 -14.19 -31.92 -3.40
N SER A 551 -13.63 -32.16 -4.58
CA SER A 551 -13.44 -33.51 -5.13
C SER A 551 -12.42 -34.31 -4.30
N ALA A 552 -11.32 -33.68 -3.87
CA ALA A 552 -10.32 -34.30 -3.00
C ALA A 552 -10.89 -34.70 -1.64
N VAL A 553 -11.77 -33.89 -1.05
CA VAL A 553 -12.37 -34.16 0.26
C VAL A 553 -13.47 -35.22 0.19
N TYR A 554 -14.35 -35.16 -0.82
CA TYR A 554 -15.56 -35.99 -0.85
C TYR A 554 -15.55 -37.18 -1.81
N GLN A 555 -14.73 -37.12 -2.86
CA GLN A 555 -14.69 -38.16 -3.90
C GLN A 555 -13.43 -39.02 -3.80
N ALA A 556 -12.29 -38.43 -3.44
CA ALA A 556 -11.06 -39.20 -3.26
C ALA A 556 -11.13 -40.07 -2.00
N SER A 557 -10.49 -41.23 -2.07
CA SER A 557 -10.44 -42.23 -1.01
C SER A 557 -9.19 -42.10 -0.14
N SER A 558 -8.17 -41.33 -0.56
CA SER A 558 -6.96 -41.12 0.23
C SER A 558 -6.13 -39.94 -0.30
N ASN A 559 -5.20 -39.44 0.52
CA ASN A 559 -4.24 -38.43 0.08
C ASN A 559 -3.41 -38.87 -1.13
N ARG A 560 -3.10 -40.17 -1.25
CA ARG A 560 -2.30 -40.72 -2.37
C ARG A 560 -3.00 -40.54 -3.72
N GLU A 561 -4.33 -40.59 -3.73
CA GLU A 561 -5.14 -40.34 -4.92
C GLU A 561 -5.16 -38.84 -5.27
N VAL A 562 -5.11 -37.97 -4.27
CA VAL A 562 -5.11 -36.51 -4.47
C VAL A 562 -3.78 -36.00 -5.04
N VAL A 563 -2.66 -36.36 -4.40
CA VAL A 563 -1.33 -35.85 -4.79
C VAL A 563 -0.69 -36.60 -5.96
N GLY A 564 -1.28 -37.72 -6.37
CA GLY A 564 -0.60 -38.70 -7.21
C GLY A 564 0.54 -39.37 -6.46
N GLY A 565 1.16 -40.38 -7.06
CA GLY A 565 2.25 -41.11 -6.40
C GLY A 565 3.05 -41.93 -7.39
N THR A 566 4.00 -42.70 -6.90
CA THR A 566 4.66 -43.75 -7.67
C THR A 566 4.15 -45.11 -7.20
N ALA A 567 3.90 -46.01 -8.15
CA ALA A 567 3.46 -47.37 -7.90
C ALA A 567 4.39 -48.30 -8.65
N ASP A 568 5.00 -49.25 -7.93
CA ASP A 568 5.76 -50.31 -8.56
C ASP A 568 4.78 -51.36 -9.11
N VAL A 569 4.67 -51.43 -10.44
CA VAL A 569 3.87 -52.43 -11.14
C VAL A 569 4.82 -53.35 -11.88
N GLY A 570 5.14 -54.49 -11.27
CA GLY A 570 5.98 -55.52 -11.89
C GLY A 570 7.47 -55.19 -11.99
N GLY A 571 8.03 -54.45 -11.04
CA GLY A 571 9.43 -54.00 -11.02
C GLY A 571 9.66 -52.67 -11.74
N GLN A 572 8.58 -51.97 -12.12
CA GLN A 572 8.62 -50.71 -12.84
C GLN A 572 7.84 -49.65 -12.08
N VAL A 573 8.53 -48.56 -11.73
CA VAL A 573 7.96 -47.44 -10.99
C VAL A 573 7.11 -46.59 -11.93
N VAL A 574 5.79 -46.77 -11.89
CA VAL A 574 4.80 -46.02 -12.67
C VAL A 574 4.31 -44.81 -11.87
N ARG A 575 4.25 -43.63 -12.50
CA ARG A 575 3.73 -42.41 -11.88
C ARG A 575 2.20 -42.38 -12.01
N LEU A 576 1.49 -42.44 -10.89
CA LEU A 576 0.05 -42.24 -10.82
C LEU A 576 -0.27 -40.75 -11.02
N PRO A 577 -1.24 -40.40 -11.86
CA PRO A 577 -1.65 -39.02 -12.06
C PRO A 577 -2.25 -38.43 -10.77
N GLN A 578 -2.17 -37.11 -10.64
CA GLN A 578 -2.94 -36.36 -9.63
C GLN A 578 -4.43 -36.53 -9.88
N LEU A 579 -5.25 -36.21 -8.88
CA LEU A 579 -6.72 -36.30 -8.99
C LEU A 579 -7.22 -35.60 -10.26
N GLN A 580 -7.85 -36.38 -11.15
CA GLN A 580 -8.45 -35.90 -12.39
C GLN A 580 -9.96 -35.76 -12.23
N CYS A 581 -10.39 -34.66 -11.61
CA CYS A 581 -11.78 -34.42 -11.24
C CYS A 581 -12.61 -33.68 -12.30
N PHE A 582 -12.01 -33.27 -13.42
CA PHE A 582 -12.71 -32.49 -14.46
C PHE A 582 -13.08 -33.39 -15.63
N VAL A 583 -14.37 -33.63 -15.85
CA VAL A 583 -14.88 -34.51 -16.91
C VAL A 583 -15.27 -33.68 -18.13
N LEU A 584 -14.77 -34.04 -19.30
CA LEU A 584 -15.15 -33.43 -20.58
C LEU A 584 -16.38 -34.16 -21.15
N GLU A 585 -17.51 -33.46 -21.22
CA GLU A 585 -18.69 -34.00 -21.89
C GLU A 585 -18.49 -34.05 -23.42
N GLY A 586 -18.68 -35.23 -24.02
CA GLY A 586 -18.85 -35.38 -25.49
C GLY A 586 -17.61 -35.68 -26.36
N LEU A 587 -16.47 -36.10 -25.81
CA LEU A 587 -15.26 -36.43 -26.60
C LEU A 587 -14.68 -37.82 -26.31
N ASP A 588 -15.13 -38.82 -27.07
CA ASP A 588 -14.52 -40.18 -27.11
C ASP A 588 -13.40 -40.30 -28.18
N SER A 589 -12.88 -39.18 -28.71
CA SER A 589 -11.93 -39.18 -29.83
C SER A 589 -10.79 -38.18 -29.64
N ARG A 590 -9.79 -38.53 -28.81
CA ARG A 590 -8.44 -37.91 -28.86
C ARG A 590 -7.40 -38.93 -29.36
N PRO A 591 -6.30 -38.49 -29.99
CA PRO A 591 -5.25 -39.38 -30.49
C PRO A 591 -4.62 -40.21 -29.35
N ARG A 592 -4.22 -41.45 -29.67
CA ARG A 592 -3.69 -42.46 -28.72
C ARG A 592 -2.40 -42.09 -27.98
N GLU A 593 -1.83 -40.92 -28.25
CA GLU A 593 -0.52 -40.48 -27.74
C GLU A 593 -0.63 -39.56 -26.51
N ALA A 594 -1.83 -39.15 -26.10
CA ALA A 594 -2.05 -38.45 -24.83
C ALA A 594 -2.21 -39.46 -23.68
N VAL A 595 -1.41 -39.32 -22.62
CA VAL A 595 -1.32 -40.24 -21.47
C VAL A 595 -2.56 -40.17 -20.54
N HIS A 596 -3.69 -39.58 -20.97
CA HIS A 596 -4.87 -39.40 -20.13
C HIS A 596 -6.02 -40.32 -20.52
N THR A 597 -6.53 -41.01 -19.51
CA THR A 597 -7.72 -41.84 -19.57
C THR A 597 -8.96 -41.00 -19.93
N ARG A 598 -9.53 -41.24 -21.13
CA ARG A 598 -10.97 -41.10 -21.41
C ARG A 598 -11.63 -39.80 -20.91
N GLY A 599 -11.13 -38.63 -21.32
CA GLY A 599 -11.85 -37.37 -21.11
C GLY A 599 -11.79 -36.75 -19.71
N HIS A 600 -10.86 -37.17 -18.84
CA HIS A 600 -10.63 -36.56 -17.53
C HIS A 600 -9.40 -35.64 -17.51
N LEU A 601 -9.52 -34.45 -16.91
CA LEU A 601 -8.46 -33.46 -16.71
C LEU A 601 -8.17 -33.23 -15.22
N GLY A 602 -6.96 -32.80 -14.90
CA GLY A 602 -6.56 -32.34 -13.56
C GLY A 602 -6.60 -30.81 -13.44
N LEU A 603 -6.38 -30.32 -12.22
CA LEU A 603 -6.38 -28.87 -11.94
C LEU A 603 -5.30 -28.11 -12.73
N ARG A 604 -4.14 -28.73 -12.93
CA ARG A 604 -3.00 -28.10 -13.61
C ARG A 604 -3.34 -27.80 -15.07
N GLU A 605 -3.97 -28.75 -15.76
CA GLU A 605 -4.39 -28.59 -17.15
C GLU A 605 -5.44 -27.48 -17.30
N VAL A 606 -6.39 -27.39 -16.36
CA VAL A 606 -7.42 -26.33 -16.36
C VAL A 606 -6.82 -24.95 -16.13
N VAL A 607 -5.91 -24.82 -15.16
CA VAL A 607 -5.21 -23.56 -14.88
C VAL A 607 -4.33 -23.13 -16.05
N HIS A 608 -3.63 -24.07 -16.70
CA HIS A 608 -2.84 -23.76 -17.90
C HIS A 608 -3.71 -23.25 -19.05
N ARG A 609 -4.87 -23.88 -19.28
CA ARG A 609 -5.80 -23.42 -20.30
C ARG A 609 -6.28 -22.00 -20.03
N ALA A 610 -6.66 -21.67 -18.79
CA ALA A 610 -7.08 -20.32 -18.42
C ALA A 610 -6.00 -19.28 -18.72
N ARG A 611 -4.73 -19.59 -18.39
CA ARG A 611 -3.59 -18.71 -18.68
C ARG A 611 -3.35 -18.52 -20.18
N MET A 612 -3.52 -19.59 -20.98
CA MET A 612 -3.36 -19.49 -22.43
C MET A 612 -4.46 -18.67 -23.09
N ASP A 613 -5.72 -18.84 -22.66
CA ASP A 613 -6.83 -18.03 -23.18
C ASP A 613 -6.62 -16.55 -22.86
N GLU A 614 -6.12 -16.24 -21.66
CA GLU A 614 -5.80 -14.87 -21.26
C GLU A 614 -4.61 -14.32 -22.06
N ALA A 615 -3.53 -15.09 -22.22
CA ALA A 615 -2.39 -14.68 -23.05
C ALA A 615 -2.77 -14.42 -24.52
N ALA A 616 -3.66 -15.25 -25.08
CA ALA A 616 -4.20 -15.06 -26.42
C ALA A 616 -5.07 -13.80 -26.52
N LYS A 617 -5.90 -13.53 -25.50
CA LYS A 617 -6.73 -12.31 -25.44
C LYS A 617 -5.89 -11.03 -25.53
N TRP A 618 -4.72 -11.04 -24.90
CA TRP A 618 -3.83 -9.87 -24.86
C TRP A 618 -2.69 -9.90 -25.90
N GLY A 619 -2.68 -10.88 -26.80
CA GLY A 619 -1.68 -10.98 -27.85
C GLY A 619 -0.24 -11.16 -27.33
N LEU A 620 -0.06 -11.84 -26.19
CA LEU A 620 1.27 -12.14 -25.67
C LEU A 620 2.03 -13.06 -26.64
N ALA A 621 3.36 -12.89 -26.73
CA ALA A 621 4.19 -13.67 -27.65
C ALA A 621 4.07 -15.18 -27.43
N ASP A 622 4.21 -15.96 -28.50
CA ASP A 622 4.23 -17.42 -28.44
C ASP A 622 5.30 -17.90 -27.44
N GLY A 623 4.88 -18.69 -26.46
CA GLY A 623 5.76 -19.18 -25.38
C GLY A 623 5.90 -18.23 -24.18
N ALA A 624 5.20 -17.10 -24.13
CA ALA A 624 5.16 -16.22 -22.95
C ALA A 624 4.57 -16.92 -21.71
N VAL A 625 3.64 -17.86 -21.91
CA VAL A 625 3.07 -18.70 -20.84
C VAL A 625 3.82 -20.03 -20.78
N VAL A 626 4.57 -20.23 -19.69
CA VAL A 626 5.31 -21.47 -19.47
C VAL A 626 4.38 -22.52 -18.87
N LYS A 627 4.25 -23.69 -19.50
CA LYS A 627 3.39 -24.79 -19.03
C LYS A 627 3.75 -25.25 -17.62
N GLY A 628 5.03 -25.31 -17.26
CA GLY A 628 5.50 -25.50 -15.88
C GLY A 628 5.25 -26.88 -15.26
N PHE A 629 4.40 -27.72 -15.85
CA PHE A 629 4.16 -29.12 -15.46
C PHE A 629 4.14 -30.03 -16.70
N ASN A 630 4.62 -31.27 -16.55
CA ASN A 630 4.68 -32.26 -17.64
C ASN A 630 5.41 -31.75 -18.89
N THR A 631 6.63 -31.24 -18.72
CA THR A 631 7.45 -30.62 -19.79
C THR A 631 7.76 -31.51 -21.01
N HIS A 632 7.52 -32.81 -20.92
CA HIS A 632 7.66 -33.77 -22.01
C HIS A 632 6.39 -33.87 -22.90
N LEU A 633 5.32 -33.16 -22.55
CA LEU A 633 4.06 -33.11 -23.28
C LEU A 633 3.79 -31.65 -23.72
N GLY A 634 3.47 -31.43 -25.00
CA GLY A 634 3.09 -30.11 -25.54
C GLY A 634 1.71 -29.65 -25.07
N ASP A 635 1.27 -28.45 -25.46
CA ASP A 635 0.00 -27.83 -25.00
C ASP A 635 -1.28 -28.51 -25.50
N ALA A 636 -1.15 -29.54 -26.35
CA ALA A 636 -2.26 -30.27 -26.94
C ALA A 636 -3.15 -30.99 -25.90
N ASP A 637 -2.61 -31.32 -24.73
CA ASP A 637 -3.35 -31.91 -23.62
C ASP A 637 -4.32 -30.93 -22.94
N CYS A 638 -4.04 -29.63 -23.02
CA CYS A 638 -4.81 -28.54 -22.41
C CYS A 638 -5.85 -27.92 -23.35
N GLN A 639 -6.10 -28.52 -24.53
CA GLN A 639 -7.11 -28.03 -25.47
C GLN A 639 -8.51 -28.59 -25.12
N PHE A 640 -9.42 -27.70 -24.73
CA PHE A 640 -10.84 -27.97 -24.48
C PHE A 640 -11.65 -26.65 -24.52
N THR A 641 -12.98 -26.74 -24.56
CA THR A 641 -13.85 -25.56 -24.40
C THR A 641 -14.43 -25.50 -22.99
N TRP A 642 -14.54 -24.30 -22.40
CA TRP A 642 -15.08 -24.13 -21.04
C TRP A 642 -16.50 -24.71 -20.87
N GLN A 643 -17.29 -24.73 -21.95
CA GLN A 643 -18.62 -25.35 -21.98
C GLN A 643 -18.59 -26.84 -21.62
N GLN A 644 -17.49 -27.55 -21.92
CA GLN A 644 -17.36 -28.99 -21.68
C GLN A 644 -17.11 -29.35 -20.21
N LEU A 645 -16.77 -28.38 -19.36
CA LEU A 645 -16.42 -28.60 -17.94
C LEU A 645 -17.57 -28.25 -16.96
N GLY A 646 -18.76 -27.97 -17.49
CA GLY A 646 -19.97 -27.66 -16.71
C GLY A 646 -20.16 -26.17 -16.39
N ALA A 647 -21.37 -25.81 -15.97
CA ALA A 647 -21.81 -24.41 -15.81
C ALA A 647 -21.03 -23.60 -14.75
N ALA A 648 -20.40 -24.24 -13.78
CA ALA A 648 -19.64 -23.56 -12.73
C ALA A 648 -18.28 -23.01 -13.21
N LEU A 649 -17.81 -23.42 -14.40
CA LEU A 649 -16.55 -22.99 -15.02
C LEU A 649 -16.75 -22.17 -16.30
N GLN A 650 -18.01 -21.88 -16.65
CA GLN A 650 -18.39 -20.95 -17.70
C GLN A 650 -18.32 -19.53 -17.14
#